data_AF-A0A127Z9N1-F1
#
_entry.id   AF-A0A127Z9N1-F1
#
_cell.length_a   1.000
_cell.length_b   1.000
_cell.length_c   1.000
_cell.angle_alpha   90.00
_cell.angle_beta   90.00
_cell.angle_gamma   90.00
#
_symmetry.space_group_name_H-M   'P 1'
#
loop_
_entity.id
_entity.type
_entity.pdbx_description
1 polymer ?
#
loop_
_entity_poly.entity_id
_entity_poly.type
_entity_poly.pdbx_seq_one_letter_code
_entity_poly.pdbx_strand_id
1 'polypeptide(L)'
;MQRTDEETRPLLRDSRSNGQHDAASISSDAPGSWKTNASRRLKRHWPIFRVLAVALLWGVANYGAVPSYLDGLRSYTCSYVYSTHPGLLPTQPHPKLPRDRDRPCAISGVESRVGIVVAVATLLSFVVSSISMLYYGPRLSRWGRKPMLLISLASNVINYAPFALLPLGYPFGDIPSELSISPAASMAIILICSFVTGLTGFTGLFLCVVRVMVVDVARPTRRTIALNWLVSAMMSGAFLGPLLAAWALDTSVKARKRRVVLPFDTPFTSLELPTEPTPPPIPGTPQSPSKHGNPAALIACCWIFFLAIVWVILLVPETKPVTVADAATPSPQTSDAPQESNVDGQHDVEHACVSPARLRTHKMLGPLAIYLPQVTREGRKDYRLTWLALAGAIANIGTNALSYVAVFAGYKFDFTPDAIGLLLGLIGATRAAWLIFAIPLLVLFFERTIRKPSQIALLSADELEALAKAGLKDPNLNQADSRQAQDLGVQGLAQPLESSDPTGGRPSETTEETISAVVLWRTAVDLAIAKVSYFADIVGYLVVFVSASFSNAAAMIFGTLFLSFGAGSGPAATSAAIAIIQDQRRAGHPSLHPSLHASPTDDWLAALSISDNIVNGLSPIAMSVVYSLTIETALPSACFLVPMLGYVLSFGLLAMVKTRGPS
;
A
#
# COMPACT_ATOMS: atom_id res chain seq x y z
N MET A 1 -36.09 23.65 77.72
CA MET A 1 -36.24 22.24 77.29
C MET A 1 -34.90 21.79 76.77
N GLN A 2 -34.34 20.80 77.48
CA GLN A 2 -33.27 19.84 77.15
C GLN A 2 -32.48 20.07 75.85
N ARG A 3 -31.15 19.99 75.81
CA ARG A 3 -30.15 19.51 76.79
C ARG A 3 -28.77 19.82 76.19
N THR A 4 -27.86 20.34 77.01
CA THR A 4 -26.50 19.82 77.32
C THR A 4 -25.65 19.26 76.16
N ASP A 5 -24.35 19.47 76.08
CA ASP A 5 -23.35 20.03 77.00
C ASP A 5 -22.01 20.07 76.24
N GLU A 6 -21.07 20.86 76.76
CA GLU A 6 -19.62 20.61 76.77
C GLU A 6 -18.85 20.51 75.44
N GLU A 7 -17.61 20.99 75.32
CA GLU A 7 -16.80 21.98 76.02
C GLU A 7 -15.54 22.10 75.14
N THR A 8 -15.01 23.32 75.02
CA THR A 8 -13.57 23.64 74.86
C THR A 8 -12.68 22.85 73.87
N ARG A 9 -12.42 23.49 72.72
CA ARG A 9 -11.13 24.10 72.25
C ARG A 9 -9.81 23.25 72.20
N PRO A 10 -8.81 23.69 71.39
CA PRO A 10 -8.34 22.97 70.19
C PRO A 10 -6.95 22.33 70.37
N LEU A 11 -6.50 21.50 69.41
CA LEU A 11 -5.10 21.45 68.93
C LEU A 11 -4.94 20.57 67.68
N LEU A 12 -4.28 21.17 66.68
CA LEU A 12 -3.66 20.67 65.44
C LEU A 12 -3.48 19.14 65.26
N ARG A 13 -3.94 18.59 64.12
CA ARG A 13 -3.14 17.68 63.27
C ARG A 13 -3.73 17.49 61.86
N ASP A 14 -2.82 17.28 60.93
CA ASP A 14 -2.92 17.23 59.47
C ASP A 14 -3.98 16.32 58.81
N SER A 15 -4.27 16.70 57.56
CA SER A 15 -4.39 15.82 56.37
C SER A 15 -5.78 15.59 55.79
N ARG A 16 -5.90 15.97 54.50
CA ARG A 16 -6.86 15.52 53.45
C ARG A 16 -8.36 15.74 53.69
N SER A 17 -8.99 16.56 52.84
CA SER A 17 -9.77 16.07 51.67
C SER A 17 -10.62 17.17 51.01
N ASN A 18 -10.70 17.08 49.69
CA ASN A 18 -11.67 17.59 48.72
C ASN A 18 -12.84 18.49 49.16
N GLY A 19 -13.13 19.51 48.33
CA GLY A 19 -14.50 19.98 48.18
C GLY A 19 -14.70 21.41 47.66
N GLN A 20 -14.30 21.67 46.41
CA GLN A 20 -15.18 22.23 45.38
C GLN A 20 -16.04 23.48 45.75
N HIS A 21 -15.63 24.66 45.29
CA HIS A 21 -16.51 25.64 44.61
C HIS A 21 -15.68 26.81 44.03
N ASP A 22 -14.97 26.55 42.93
CA ASP A 22 -14.58 27.64 42.03
C ASP A 22 -15.75 27.90 41.07
N ALA A 23 -16.44 29.00 41.34
CA ALA A 23 -17.41 29.59 40.44
C ALA A 23 -16.69 29.95 39.13
N ALA A 24 -17.00 29.20 38.08
CA ALA A 24 -16.58 29.51 36.73
C ALA A 24 -17.12 30.88 36.32
N SER A 25 -16.26 31.90 36.37
CA SER A 25 -16.46 33.13 35.62
C SER A 25 -16.47 32.78 34.14
N ILE A 26 -17.65 32.93 33.52
CA ILE A 26 -17.85 32.91 32.08
C ILE A 26 -17.05 34.09 31.50
N SER A 27 -15.80 33.83 31.15
CA SER A 27 -14.95 34.74 30.37
C SER A 27 -15.13 34.38 28.90
N SER A 28 -15.70 35.33 28.17
CA SER A 28 -15.83 35.37 26.71
C SER A 28 -14.69 34.67 25.97
N ASP A 29 -15.03 33.65 25.18
CA ASP A 29 -14.15 33.01 24.21
C ASP A 29 -13.65 34.04 23.19
N ALA A 30 -12.37 34.41 23.31
CA ALA A 30 -11.71 35.27 22.34
C ALA A 30 -11.47 34.51 21.01
N PRO A 31 -11.78 35.09 19.84
CA PRO A 31 -11.63 34.46 18.52
C PRO A 31 -10.18 34.11 18.11
N GLY A 32 -9.19 34.44 18.94
CA GLY A 32 -7.78 34.08 18.73
C GLY A 32 -7.42 32.63 19.10
N SER A 33 -8.15 32.00 20.04
CA SER A 33 -7.86 30.66 20.58
C SER A 33 -8.01 29.55 19.53
N TRP A 34 -8.99 29.66 18.64
CA TRP A 34 -9.23 28.64 17.63
C TRP A 34 -8.14 28.62 16.54
N LYS A 35 -7.67 29.79 16.07
CA LYS A 35 -6.59 29.90 15.07
C LYS A 35 -5.24 29.42 15.61
N THR A 36 -4.90 29.74 16.87
CA THR A 36 -3.66 29.26 17.50
C THR A 36 -3.70 27.75 17.74
N ASN A 37 -4.84 27.22 18.18
CA ASN A 37 -5.03 25.78 18.38
C ASN A 37 -5.05 25.00 17.05
N ALA A 38 -5.68 25.53 16.00
CA ALA A 38 -5.65 24.95 14.66
C ALA A 38 -4.24 24.97 14.07
N SER A 39 -3.51 26.08 14.18
CA SER A 39 -2.11 26.20 13.73
C SER A 39 -1.19 25.21 14.47
N ARG A 40 -1.35 25.05 15.79
CA ARG A 40 -0.58 24.08 16.59
C ARG A 40 -0.92 22.62 16.20
N ARG A 41 -2.20 22.30 15.95
CA ARG A 41 -2.62 20.97 15.46
C ARG A 41 -2.11 20.70 14.05
N LEU A 42 -2.14 21.70 13.17
CA LEU A 42 -1.64 21.61 11.81
C LEU A 42 -0.13 21.38 11.79
N LYS A 43 0.65 22.19 12.52
CA LYS A 43 2.11 22.01 12.65
C LYS A 43 2.48 20.60 13.14
N ARG A 44 1.70 20.02 14.04
CA ARG A 44 1.91 18.66 14.57
C ARG A 44 1.64 17.55 13.54
N HIS A 45 0.65 17.70 12.67
CA HIS A 45 0.30 16.70 11.65
C HIS A 45 0.92 17.00 10.27
N TRP A 46 1.54 18.17 10.11
CA TRP A 46 2.14 18.64 8.88
C TRP A 46 3.12 17.64 8.24
N PRO A 47 4.00 16.96 9.00
CA PRO A 47 4.87 15.93 8.43
C PRO A 47 4.11 14.77 7.78
N ILE A 48 3.01 14.31 8.42
CA ILE A 48 2.17 13.24 7.87
C ILE A 48 1.42 13.73 6.63
N PHE A 49 0.84 14.93 6.68
CA PHE A 49 0.11 15.49 5.55
C PHE A 49 0.96 15.64 4.29
N ARG A 50 2.25 15.98 4.42
CA ARG A 50 3.18 16.06 3.27
C ARG A 50 3.30 14.72 2.55
N VAL A 51 3.39 13.61 3.30
CA VAL A 51 3.49 12.25 2.75
C VAL A 51 2.15 11.78 2.19
N LEU A 52 1.04 12.08 2.89
CA LEU A 52 -0.31 11.75 2.42
C LEU A 52 -0.67 12.49 1.12
N ALA A 53 -0.21 13.72 0.92
CA ALA A 53 -0.41 14.46 -0.32
C ALA A 53 0.26 13.76 -1.51
N VAL A 54 1.46 13.18 -1.33
CA VAL A 54 2.11 12.37 -2.37
C VAL A 54 1.28 11.12 -2.68
N ALA A 55 0.77 10.44 -1.65
CA ALA A 55 -0.08 9.27 -1.83
C ALA A 55 -1.38 9.59 -2.57
N LEU A 56 -1.97 10.75 -2.30
CA LEU A 56 -3.14 11.26 -3.02
C LEU A 56 -2.79 11.51 -4.50
N LEU A 57 -1.74 12.28 -4.79
CA LEU A 57 -1.33 12.60 -6.16
C LEU A 57 -0.98 11.34 -6.97
N TRP A 58 -0.25 10.42 -6.36
CA TRP A 58 0.03 9.12 -6.97
C TRP A 58 -1.27 8.34 -7.24
N GLY A 59 -2.20 8.31 -6.29
CA GLY A 59 -3.52 7.68 -6.48
C GLY A 59 -4.29 8.30 -7.64
N VAL A 60 -4.36 9.63 -7.73
CA VAL A 60 -5.01 10.35 -8.85
C VAL A 60 -4.41 9.94 -10.19
N ALA A 61 -3.09 10.00 -10.30
CA ALA A 61 -2.40 9.75 -11.56
C ALA A 61 -2.44 8.27 -11.97
N ASN A 62 -2.16 7.35 -11.03
CA ASN A 62 -2.13 5.92 -11.29
C ASN A 62 -3.52 5.38 -11.67
N TYR A 63 -4.54 5.62 -10.83
CA TYR A 63 -5.89 5.11 -11.10
C TYR A 63 -6.61 5.86 -12.22
N GLY A 64 -6.29 7.14 -12.44
CA GLY A 64 -6.79 7.90 -13.59
C GLY A 64 -6.25 7.40 -14.93
N ALA A 65 -5.01 6.88 -14.96
CA ALA A 65 -4.39 6.34 -16.17
C ALA A 65 -4.92 4.94 -16.54
N VAL A 66 -5.40 4.14 -15.58
CA VAL A 66 -5.80 2.73 -15.80
C VAL A 66 -6.81 2.54 -16.94
N PRO A 67 -7.94 3.27 -17.02
CA PRO A 67 -8.92 3.06 -18.09
C PRO A 67 -8.33 3.32 -19.49
N SER A 68 -7.58 4.41 -19.65
CA SER A 68 -6.94 4.74 -20.93
C SER A 68 -5.78 3.82 -21.28
N TYR A 69 -5.08 3.31 -20.27
CA TYR A 69 -4.05 2.27 -20.44
C TYR A 69 -4.66 0.96 -20.95
N LEU A 70 -5.78 0.51 -20.35
CA LEU A 70 -6.49 -0.69 -20.80
C LEU A 70 -7.08 -0.51 -22.20
N ASP A 71 -7.68 0.65 -22.50
CA ASP A 71 -8.17 1.00 -23.84
C ASP A 71 -7.05 0.98 -24.89
N GLY A 72 -5.89 1.56 -24.56
CA GLY A 72 -4.70 1.52 -25.41
C GLY A 72 -4.22 0.10 -25.68
N LEU A 73 -4.06 -0.72 -24.64
CA LEU A 73 -3.68 -2.13 -24.79
C LEU A 73 -4.68 -2.93 -25.63
N ARG A 74 -5.98 -2.68 -25.46
CA ARG A 74 -7.04 -3.30 -26.26
C ARG A 74 -6.89 -2.94 -27.73
N SER A 75 -6.70 -1.65 -28.04
CA SER A 75 -6.52 -1.17 -29.41
C SER A 75 -5.26 -1.76 -30.07
N TYR A 76 -4.12 -1.74 -29.40
CA TYR A 76 -2.88 -2.31 -29.96
C TYR A 76 -2.99 -3.82 -30.16
N THR A 77 -3.58 -4.56 -29.21
CA THR A 77 -3.76 -6.02 -29.35
C THR A 77 -4.69 -6.35 -30.50
N CYS A 78 -5.80 -5.62 -30.61
CA CYS A 78 -6.76 -5.78 -31.69
C CYS A 78 -6.09 -5.57 -33.06
N SER A 79 -5.29 -4.50 -33.21
CA SER A 79 -4.55 -4.25 -34.45
C SER A 79 -3.52 -5.35 -34.77
N TYR A 80 -2.82 -5.86 -33.76
CA TYR A 80 -1.85 -6.96 -33.93
C TYR A 80 -2.54 -8.25 -34.39
N VAL A 81 -3.66 -8.62 -33.79
CA VAL A 81 -4.42 -9.82 -34.18
C VAL A 81 -4.92 -9.71 -35.62
N TYR A 82 -5.47 -8.56 -36.01
CA TYR A 82 -5.95 -8.38 -37.38
C TYR A 82 -4.84 -8.27 -38.42
N SER A 83 -3.66 -7.77 -38.05
CA SER A 83 -2.49 -7.78 -38.94
C SER A 83 -1.96 -9.19 -39.23
N THR A 84 -2.13 -10.12 -38.28
CA THR A 84 -1.65 -11.51 -38.43
C THR A 84 -2.71 -12.44 -39.00
N HIS A 85 -4.00 -12.11 -38.80
CA HIS A 85 -5.13 -12.90 -39.26
C HIS A 85 -6.15 -12.00 -40.00
N PRO A 86 -5.80 -11.50 -41.19
CA PRO A 86 -6.65 -10.55 -41.93
C PRO A 86 -8.03 -11.14 -42.29
N GLY A 87 -8.14 -12.47 -42.44
CA GLY A 87 -9.41 -13.16 -42.70
C GLY A 87 -10.43 -13.12 -41.56
N LEU A 88 -10.06 -12.64 -40.37
CA LEU A 88 -10.98 -12.46 -39.24
C LEU A 88 -11.67 -11.08 -39.24
N LEU A 89 -11.31 -10.17 -40.16
CA LEU A 89 -12.00 -8.88 -40.26
C LEU A 89 -13.47 -9.10 -40.62
N PRO A 90 -14.43 -8.41 -39.96
CA PRO A 90 -15.83 -8.46 -40.36
C PRO A 90 -15.99 -7.96 -41.80
N THR A 91 -16.39 -8.84 -42.72
CA THR A 91 -16.58 -8.53 -44.15
C THR A 91 -17.93 -7.90 -44.47
N GLN A 92 -18.90 -7.95 -43.53
CA GLN A 92 -20.21 -7.32 -43.69
C GLN A 92 -20.29 -6.00 -42.92
N PRO A 93 -20.76 -4.90 -43.55
CA PRO A 93 -21.01 -3.65 -42.85
C PRO A 93 -22.11 -3.88 -41.81
N HIS A 94 -21.74 -3.90 -40.53
CA HIS A 94 -22.71 -3.89 -39.45
C HIS A 94 -23.57 -2.62 -39.56
N PRO A 95 -24.86 -2.67 -39.19
CA PRO A 95 -25.73 -1.51 -39.20
C PRO A 95 -25.05 -0.32 -38.52
N LYS A 96 -25.20 0.90 -39.06
CA LYS A 96 -24.58 2.12 -38.52
C LYS A 96 -24.91 2.24 -37.03
N LEU A 97 -23.92 1.93 -36.22
CA LEU A 97 -24.06 1.94 -34.77
C LEU A 97 -23.86 3.34 -34.22
N PRO A 98 -24.48 3.66 -33.08
CA PRO A 98 -24.31 4.95 -32.44
C PRO A 98 -22.86 5.13 -32.00
N ARG A 99 -22.11 5.90 -32.78
CA ARG A 99 -20.91 6.69 -32.44
C ARG A 99 -19.73 6.08 -31.67
N ASP A 100 -19.68 4.79 -31.34
CA ASP A 100 -18.48 4.15 -30.78
C ASP A 100 -17.94 3.01 -31.66
N ARG A 101 -16.64 3.10 -31.96
CA ARG A 101 -15.89 2.32 -32.96
C ARG A 101 -15.25 1.04 -32.41
N ASP A 102 -15.58 0.64 -31.18
CA ASP A 102 -14.95 -0.46 -30.44
C ASP A 102 -15.45 -1.86 -30.79
N ARG A 103 -16.52 -1.97 -31.58
CA ARG A 103 -17.09 -3.28 -31.93
C ARG A 103 -16.19 -4.24 -32.72
N PRO A 104 -15.24 -3.81 -33.59
CA PRO A 104 -14.32 -4.76 -34.21
C PRO A 104 -13.43 -5.44 -33.17
N CYS A 105 -13.10 -4.76 -32.07
CA CYS A 105 -12.24 -5.31 -31.02
C CYS A 105 -13.01 -6.04 -29.91
N ALA A 106 -14.36 -5.99 -29.93
CA ALA A 106 -15.23 -6.60 -28.94
C ALA A 106 -15.58 -8.07 -29.25
N ILE A 107 -14.93 -8.70 -30.23
CA ILE A 107 -15.11 -10.12 -30.55
C ILE A 107 -14.43 -10.97 -29.47
N SER A 108 -15.11 -12.02 -28.99
CA SER A 108 -14.63 -12.91 -27.92
C SER A 108 -13.21 -13.44 -28.14
N GLY A 109 -12.87 -13.79 -29.39
CA GLY A 109 -11.52 -14.23 -29.78
C GLY A 109 -10.43 -13.16 -29.61
N VAL A 110 -10.73 -11.90 -29.91
CA VAL A 110 -9.80 -10.77 -29.71
C VAL A 110 -9.72 -10.42 -28.21
N GLU A 111 -10.85 -10.40 -27.51
CA GLU A 111 -10.92 -10.06 -26.10
C GLU A 111 -10.14 -11.04 -25.21
N SER A 112 -10.20 -12.34 -25.50
CA SER A 112 -9.39 -13.34 -24.79
C SER A 112 -7.88 -13.09 -24.96
N ARG A 113 -7.44 -12.67 -26.15
CA ARG A 113 -6.03 -12.32 -26.43
C ARG A 113 -5.62 -11.03 -25.75
N VAL A 114 -6.52 -10.04 -25.68
CA VAL A 114 -6.32 -8.80 -24.89
C VAL A 114 -6.08 -9.16 -23.42
N GLY A 115 -6.91 -10.04 -22.84
CA GLY A 115 -6.73 -10.53 -21.48
C GLY A 115 -5.34 -11.15 -21.24
N ILE A 116 -4.86 -11.98 -22.18
CA ILE A 116 -3.51 -12.57 -22.11
C ILE A 116 -2.41 -11.49 -22.20
N VAL A 117 -2.51 -10.55 -23.14
CA VAL A 117 -1.49 -9.50 -23.30
C VAL A 117 -1.43 -8.61 -22.07
N VAL A 118 -2.59 -8.21 -21.53
CA VAL A 118 -2.68 -7.45 -20.28
C VAL A 118 -2.04 -8.25 -19.13
N ALA A 119 -2.34 -9.54 -19.01
CA ALA A 119 -1.76 -10.40 -17.99
C ALA A 119 -0.23 -10.52 -18.12
N VAL A 120 0.30 -10.70 -19.33
CA VAL A 120 1.75 -10.78 -19.60
C VAL A 120 2.46 -9.47 -19.29
N ALA A 121 1.93 -8.33 -19.77
CA ALA A 121 2.51 -7.02 -19.49
C ALA A 121 2.55 -6.72 -17.98
N THR A 122 1.45 -7.05 -17.30
CA THR A 122 1.31 -6.90 -15.84
C THR A 122 2.29 -7.80 -15.10
N LEU A 123 2.38 -9.09 -15.46
CA LEU A 123 3.31 -10.04 -14.87
C LEU A 123 4.75 -9.55 -15.01
N LEU A 124 5.14 -9.10 -16.21
CA LEU A 124 6.48 -8.63 -16.49
C LEU A 124 6.87 -7.46 -15.57
N SER A 125 6.01 -6.45 -15.44
CA SER A 125 6.28 -5.31 -14.55
C SER A 125 6.34 -5.70 -13.08
N PHE A 126 5.40 -6.53 -12.59
CA PHE A 126 5.32 -6.86 -11.16
C PHE A 126 6.37 -7.89 -10.71
N VAL A 127 6.68 -8.90 -11.52
CA VAL A 127 7.72 -9.90 -11.18
C VAL A 127 9.09 -9.25 -11.20
N VAL A 128 9.40 -8.46 -12.24
CA VAL A 128 10.67 -7.73 -12.31
C VAL A 128 10.78 -6.72 -11.17
N SER A 129 9.69 -6.02 -10.84
CA SER A 129 9.63 -5.14 -9.66
C SER A 129 9.89 -5.88 -8.35
N SER A 130 9.40 -7.12 -8.20
CA SER A 130 9.66 -7.96 -7.02
C SER A 130 11.15 -8.30 -6.87
N ILE A 131 11.81 -8.64 -7.99
CA ILE A 131 13.25 -8.90 -8.03
C ILE A 131 14.04 -7.63 -7.69
N SER A 132 13.66 -6.48 -8.29
CA SER A 132 14.27 -5.19 -7.99
C SER A 132 14.09 -4.77 -6.52
N MET A 133 12.97 -5.13 -5.89
CA MET A 133 12.73 -4.84 -4.47
C MET A 133 13.68 -5.59 -3.53
N LEU A 134 14.21 -6.76 -3.91
CA LEU A 134 15.29 -7.43 -3.17
C LEU A 134 16.58 -6.59 -3.18
N TYR A 135 16.81 -5.81 -4.24
CA TYR A 135 17.94 -4.90 -4.35
C TYR A 135 17.73 -3.58 -3.59
N TYR A 136 16.55 -2.96 -3.75
CA TYR A 136 16.23 -1.65 -3.16
C TYR A 136 15.90 -1.71 -1.66
N GLY A 137 15.22 -2.76 -1.20
CA GLY A 137 14.76 -2.89 0.20
C GLY A 137 15.88 -2.69 1.23
N PRO A 138 16.97 -3.49 1.19
CA PRO A 138 18.08 -3.35 2.12
C PRO A 138 18.86 -2.03 1.99
N ARG A 139 18.71 -1.33 0.86
CA ARG A 139 19.37 -0.05 0.58
C ARG A 139 18.54 1.16 0.97
N LEU A 140 17.26 0.97 1.35
CA LEU A 140 16.37 2.06 1.75
C LEU A 140 16.93 2.85 2.94
N SER A 141 17.61 2.17 3.87
CA SER A 141 18.27 2.81 5.00
C SER A 141 19.54 3.58 4.63
N ARG A 142 20.27 3.13 3.60
CA ARG A 142 21.56 3.71 3.20
C ARG A 142 21.43 4.86 2.21
N TRP A 143 20.57 4.69 1.20
CA TRP A 143 20.43 5.66 0.11
C TRP A 143 19.41 6.75 0.43
N GLY A 144 18.65 6.59 1.52
CA GLY A 144 17.56 7.47 1.88
C GLY A 144 16.24 7.09 1.21
N ARG A 145 15.15 7.59 1.78
CA ARG A 145 13.78 7.26 1.39
C ARG A 145 13.25 8.21 0.33
N LYS A 146 13.63 9.48 0.35
CA LYS A 146 13.23 10.47 -0.67
C LYS A 146 13.73 10.14 -2.08
N PRO A 147 15.02 9.80 -2.32
CA PRO A 147 15.47 9.46 -3.68
C PRO A 147 14.80 8.20 -4.20
N MET A 148 14.54 7.20 -3.35
CA MET A 148 13.79 6.00 -3.72
C MET A 148 12.35 6.33 -4.13
N LEU A 149 11.70 7.25 -3.41
CA LEU A 149 10.38 7.75 -3.79
C LEU A 149 10.40 8.43 -5.16
N LEU A 150 11.41 9.27 -5.44
CA LEU A 150 11.54 9.95 -6.73
C LEU A 150 11.75 8.99 -7.90
N ILE A 151 12.60 7.97 -7.72
CA ILE A 151 12.81 6.91 -8.72
C ILE A 151 11.48 6.21 -9.02
N SER A 152 10.72 5.86 -7.98
CA SER A 152 9.42 5.21 -8.17
C SER A 152 8.41 6.10 -8.90
N LEU A 153 8.35 7.40 -8.61
CA LEU A 153 7.45 8.32 -9.32
C LEU A 153 7.85 8.53 -10.78
N ALA A 154 9.15 8.65 -11.06
CA ALA A 154 9.66 8.77 -12.42
C ALA A 154 9.34 7.51 -13.25
N SER A 155 9.43 6.32 -12.64
CA SER A 155 9.11 5.06 -13.33
C SER A 155 7.68 5.00 -13.87
N ASN A 156 6.72 5.59 -13.15
CA ASN A 156 5.32 5.61 -13.59
C ASN A 156 5.16 6.44 -14.88
N VAL A 157 5.90 7.54 -15.01
CA VAL A 157 5.90 8.36 -16.23
C VAL A 157 6.46 7.57 -17.42
N ILE A 158 7.54 6.80 -17.20
CA ILE A 158 8.14 5.93 -18.24
C ILE A 158 7.13 4.89 -18.73
N ASN A 159 6.33 4.30 -17.84
CA ASN A 159 5.33 3.31 -18.20
C ASN A 159 4.23 3.84 -19.14
N TYR A 160 3.84 5.11 -18.99
CA TYR A 160 2.77 5.71 -19.79
C TYR A 160 3.27 6.43 -21.05
N ALA A 161 4.56 6.76 -21.11
CA ALA A 161 5.16 7.46 -22.26
C ALA A 161 4.90 6.78 -23.62
N PRO A 162 4.95 5.44 -23.77
CA PRO A 162 4.69 4.78 -25.06
C PRO A 162 3.32 5.12 -25.63
N PHE A 163 2.28 5.19 -24.80
CA PHE A 163 0.92 5.48 -25.24
C PHE A 163 0.71 6.94 -25.65
N ALA A 164 1.61 7.84 -25.23
CA ALA A 164 1.59 9.23 -25.67
C ALA A 164 2.40 9.46 -26.96
N LEU A 165 3.41 8.61 -27.21
CA LEU A 165 4.36 8.77 -28.32
C LEU A 165 4.05 7.89 -29.53
N LEU A 166 3.44 6.73 -29.32
CA LEU A 166 3.08 5.80 -30.38
C LEU A 166 1.83 6.27 -31.14
N PRO A 167 1.72 5.95 -32.44
CA PRO A 167 0.53 6.27 -33.21
C PRO A 167 -0.70 5.59 -32.58
N LEU A 168 -1.78 6.37 -32.45
CA LEU A 168 -3.02 5.94 -31.84
C LEU A 168 -4.02 5.56 -32.92
N GLY A 169 -4.53 4.33 -32.86
CA GLY A 169 -5.45 3.80 -33.86
C GLY A 169 -4.71 3.31 -35.10
N TYR A 170 -4.24 2.07 -35.06
CA TYR A 170 -3.75 1.38 -36.25
C TYR A 170 -4.91 1.11 -37.23
N PRO A 171 -4.68 1.20 -38.55
CA PRO A 171 -5.62 0.67 -39.55
C PRO A 171 -5.88 -0.82 -39.28
N PHE A 172 -7.12 -1.28 -39.43
CA PHE A 172 -7.42 -2.72 -39.39
C PHE A 172 -7.28 -3.30 -40.80
N GLY A 173 -6.47 -4.36 -40.95
CA GLY A 173 -6.28 -5.06 -42.23
C GLY A 173 -4.87 -4.88 -42.80
N ASP A 174 -4.74 -4.93 -44.14
CA ASP A 174 -3.45 -4.77 -44.84
C ASP A 174 -2.81 -3.44 -44.45
N ILE A 175 -1.71 -3.53 -43.69
CA ILE A 175 -0.98 -2.36 -43.20
C ILE A 175 -0.35 -1.70 -44.43
N PRO A 176 -0.75 -0.46 -44.80
CA PRO A 176 -0.05 0.24 -45.87
C PRO A 176 1.42 0.40 -45.46
N SER A 177 2.33 0.15 -46.40
CA SER A 177 3.79 0.25 -46.23
C SER A 177 4.30 1.62 -45.77
N GLU A 178 3.40 2.59 -45.61
CA GLU A 178 3.65 3.97 -45.20
C GLU A 178 3.51 4.20 -43.68
N LEU A 179 3.13 3.21 -42.86
CA LEU A 179 3.17 3.37 -41.41
C LEU A 179 4.61 3.36 -40.88
N SER A 180 4.98 4.42 -40.17
CA SER A 180 6.33 4.59 -39.60
C SER A 180 6.73 3.53 -38.57
N ILE A 181 5.77 2.89 -37.90
CA ILE A 181 6.01 1.85 -36.88
C ILE A 181 4.96 0.75 -37.02
N SER A 182 5.37 -0.51 -37.16
CA SER A 182 4.44 -1.65 -37.23
C SER A 182 3.74 -1.94 -35.89
N PRO A 183 2.52 -2.52 -35.88
CA PRO A 183 1.83 -2.90 -34.64
C PRO A 183 2.66 -3.83 -33.73
N ALA A 184 3.44 -4.73 -34.33
CA ALA A 184 4.34 -5.62 -33.60
C ALA A 184 5.49 -4.85 -32.91
N ALA A 185 6.07 -3.84 -33.58
CA ALA A 185 7.09 -2.99 -33.00
C ALA A 185 6.54 -2.14 -31.84
N SER A 186 5.31 -1.61 -31.98
CA SER A 186 4.63 -0.89 -30.89
C SER A 186 4.40 -1.76 -29.65
N MET A 187 3.97 -3.02 -29.84
CA MET A 187 3.84 -3.97 -28.75
C MET A 187 5.17 -4.29 -28.07
N ALA A 188 6.24 -4.48 -28.84
CA ALA A 188 7.58 -4.69 -28.30
C ALA A 188 8.05 -3.48 -27.47
N ILE A 189 7.83 -2.26 -27.94
CA ILE A 189 8.17 -1.02 -27.21
C ILE A 189 7.40 -0.94 -25.88
N ILE A 190 6.09 -1.24 -25.88
CA ILE A 190 5.28 -1.26 -24.66
C ILE A 190 5.84 -2.28 -23.65
N LEU A 191 6.13 -3.51 -24.09
CA LEU A 191 6.68 -4.55 -23.22
C LEU A 191 8.07 -4.19 -22.67
N ILE A 192 8.94 -3.59 -23.48
CA ILE A 192 10.26 -3.10 -23.03
C ILE A 192 10.09 -2.01 -21.98
N CYS A 193 9.19 -1.05 -22.19
CA CYS A 193 8.92 0.00 -21.21
C CYS A 193 8.31 -0.56 -19.91
N SER A 194 7.44 -1.57 -20.00
CA SER A 194 6.93 -2.31 -18.84
C SER A 194 8.03 -3.04 -18.07
N PHE A 195 9.01 -3.61 -18.75
CA PHE A 195 10.19 -4.24 -18.14
C PHE A 195 11.09 -3.22 -17.43
N VAL A 196 11.42 -2.10 -18.10
CA VAL A 196 12.22 -1.01 -17.52
C VAL A 196 11.53 -0.42 -16.28
N THR A 197 10.21 -0.24 -16.36
CA THR A 197 9.39 0.20 -15.22
C THR A 197 9.49 -0.79 -14.06
N GLY A 198 9.42 -2.09 -14.35
CA GLY A 198 9.67 -3.15 -13.37
C GLY A 198 11.05 -3.03 -12.72
N LEU A 199 12.12 -2.82 -13.49
CA LEU A 199 13.49 -2.70 -12.97
C LEU A 199 13.66 -1.57 -11.94
N THR A 200 12.93 -0.47 -12.13
CA THR A 200 12.92 0.67 -11.19
C THR A 200 12.03 0.46 -9.96
N GLY A 201 11.37 -0.69 -9.82
CA GLY A 201 10.57 -1.05 -8.66
C GLY A 201 9.09 -0.67 -8.74
N PHE A 202 8.67 0.14 -9.72
CA PHE A 202 7.27 0.47 -10.01
C PHE A 202 6.43 0.79 -8.76
N THR A 203 5.19 0.28 -8.70
CA THR A 203 4.22 0.46 -7.61
C THR A 203 4.72 -0.15 -6.29
N GLY A 204 5.46 -1.26 -6.33
CA GLY A 204 5.95 -1.92 -5.12
C GLY A 204 6.96 -1.07 -4.33
N LEU A 205 7.90 -0.44 -5.04
CA LEU A 205 8.85 0.47 -4.40
C LEU A 205 8.15 1.69 -3.82
N PHE A 206 7.21 2.28 -4.57
CA PHE A 206 6.40 3.40 -4.09
C PHE A 206 5.66 3.04 -2.79
N LEU A 207 4.90 1.95 -2.78
CA LEU A 207 4.13 1.52 -1.61
C LEU A 207 5.03 1.21 -0.41
N CYS A 208 6.17 0.55 -0.64
CA CYS A 208 7.15 0.30 0.41
C CYS A 208 7.64 1.61 1.04
N VAL A 209 8.17 2.51 0.21
CA VAL A 209 8.77 3.77 0.68
C VAL A 209 7.73 4.63 1.42
N VAL A 210 6.53 4.79 0.87
CA VAL A 210 5.50 5.62 1.50
C VAL A 210 4.97 4.99 2.79
N ARG A 211 4.78 3.66 2.86
CA ARG A 211 4.43 2.97 4.11
C ARG A 211 5.49 3.20 5.18
N VAL A 212 6.76 3.02 4.81
CA VAL A 212 7.91 3.19 5.68
C VAL A 212 8.04 4.66 6.17
N MET A 213 7.87 5.65 5.28
CA MET A 213 7.84 7.07 5.66
C MET A 213 6.67 7.42 6.59
N VAL A 214 5.48 6.84 6.37
CA VAL A 214 4.35 7.02 7.29
C VAL A 214 4.64 6.39 8.64
N VAL A 215 5.24 5.20 8.70
CA VAL A 215 5.59 4.53 9.96
C VAL A 215 6.63 5.30 10.77
N ASP A 216 7.58 5.97 10.11
CA ASP A 216 8.57 6.83 10.77
C ASP A 216 7.98 8.09 11.39
N VAL A 217 7.05 8.71 10.67
CA VAL A 217 6.45 9.98 11.09
C VAL A 217 5.27 9.74 12.05
N ALA A 218 4.58 8.62 11.90
CA ALA A 218 3.43 8.27 12.73
C ALA A 218 3.86 7.93 14.16
N ARG A 219 3.07 8.42 15.12
CA ARG A 219 3.19 7.94 16.49
C ARG A 219 2.79 6.47 16.53
N PRO A 220 3.51 5.60 17.24
CA PRO A 220 3.24 4.19 17.09
C PRO A 220 1.90 3.73 17.68
N THR A 221 1.36 4.47 18.66
CA THR A 221 0.00 4.27 19.19
C THR A 221 -1.10 4.59 18.19
N ARG A 222 -0.79 5.28 17.09
CA ARG A 222 -1.73 5.65 16.02
C ARG A 222 -1.27 5.14 14.65
N ARG A 223 -0.39 4.12 14.61
CA ARG A 223 0.11 3.55 13.35
C ARG A 223 -1.02 3.00 12.49
N THR A 224 -1.96 2.24 13.06
CA THR A 224 -3.13 1.75 12.32
C THR A 224 -3.90 2.91 11.68
N ILE A 225 -4.15 3.98 12.43
CA ILE A 225 -4.87 5.17 11.94
C ILE A 225 -4.06 5.89 10.85
N ALA A 226 -2.74 6.04 11.01
CA ALA A 226 -1.90 6.71 10.03
C ALA A 226 -1.76 5.90 8.72
N LEU A 227 -1.63 4.58 8.82
CA LEU A 227 -1.66 3.68 7.66
C LEU A 227 -3.05 3.65 7.01
N ASN A 228 -4.13 3.75 7.79
CA ASN A 228 -5.48 3.94 7.26
C ASN A 228 -5.60 5.26 6.50
N TRP A 229 -5.05 6.37 7.02
CA TRP A 229 -5.03 7.64 6.31
C TRP A 229 -4.23 7.57 5.02
N LEU A 230 -3.13 6.81 4.99
CA LEU A 230 -2.37 6.55 3.78
C LEU A 230 -3.24 5.87 2.71
N VAL A 231 -3.90 4.77 3.07
CA VAL A 231 -4.79 4.08 2.13
C VAL A 231 -5.98 4.97 1.73
N SER A 232 -6.54 5.73 2.67
CA SER A 232 -7.63 6.67 2.40
C SER A 232 -7.22 7.75 1.40
N ALA A 233 -6.00 8.28 1.50
CA ALA A 233 -5.46 9.26 0.57
C ALA A 233 -5.33 8.66 -0.84
N MET A 234 -4.79 7.45 -0.95
CA MET A 234 -4.70 6.74 -2.25
C MET A 234 -6.07 6.46 -2.85
N MET A 235 -7.05 6.01 -2.05
CA MET A 235 -8.41 5.72 -2.52
C MET A 235 -9.20 6.98 -2.88
N SER A 236 -8.96 8.09 -2.18
CA SER A 236 -9.48 9.41 -2.57
C SER A 236 -8.91 9.83 -3.92
N GLY A 237 -7.63 9.51 -4.17
CA GLY A 237 -7.01 9.66 -5.48
C GLY A 237 -7.66 8.77 -6.53
N ALA A 238 -7.98 7.51 -6.18
CA ALA A 238 -8.70 6.59 -7.06
C ALA A 238 -10.11 7.06 -7.46
N PHE A 239 -10.75 7.90 -6.62
CA PHE A 239 -11.99 8.59 -6.98
C PHE A 239 -11.75 9.77 -7.94
N LEU A 240 -10.79 10.64 -7.62
CA LEU A 240 -10.51 11.86 -8.38
C LEU A 240 -9.83 11.59 -9.74
N GLY A 241 -9.03 10.53 -9.84
CA GLY A 241 -8.24 10.17 -11.03
C GLY A 241 -9.10 9.92 -12.27
N PRO A 242 -10.04 8.95 -12.25
CA PRO A 242 -10.92 8.68 -13.38
C PRO A 242 -11.78 9.89 -13.78
N LEU A 243 -12.22 10.71 -12.81
CA LEU A 243 -12.95 11.96 -13.09
C LEU A 243 -12.08 12.97 -13.85
N LEU A 244 -10.82 13.13 -13.43
CA LEU A 244 -9.85 13.98 -14.12
C LEU A 244 -9.57 13.48 -15.53
N ALA A 245 -9.38 12.17 -15.70
CA ALA A 245 -9.16 11.53 -17.00
C ALA A 245 -10.36 11.72 -17.94
N ALA A 246 -11.58 11.50 -17.45
CA ALA A 246 -12.81 11.73 -18.22
C ALA A 246 -12.96 13.19 -18.64
N TRP A 247 -12.66 14.14 -17.73
CA TRP A 247 -12.66 15.56 -18.04
C TRP A 247 -11.61 15.94 -19.11
N ALA A 248 -10.39 15.40 -19.02
CA ALA A 248 -9.34 15.61 -20.02
C ALA A 248 -9.72 15.06 -21.41
N LEU A 249 -10.41 13.91 -21.46
CA LEU A 249 -10.92 13.34 -22.70
C LEU A 249 -12.03 14.20 -23.31
N ASP A 250 -13.01 14.64 -22.51
CA ASP A 250 -14.12 15.45 -23.02
C ASP A 250 -13.65 16.83 -23.51
N THR A 251 -12.74 17.47 -22.78
CA THR A 251 -12.18 18.77 -23.19
C THR A 251 -11.36 18.68 -24.48
N SER A 252 -10.53 17.64 -24.64
CA SER A 252 -9.75 17.44 -25.87
C SER A 252 -10.62 17.15 -27.10
N VAL A 253 -11.67 16.34 -26.95
CA VAL A 253 -12.65 16.07 -28.03
C VAL A 253 -13.40 17.35 -28.42
N LYS A 254 -13.85 18.14 -27.44
CA LYS A 254 -14.51 19.44 -27.68
C LYS A 254 -13.58 20.43 -28.39
N ALA A 255 -12.32 20.51 -27.97
CA ALA A 255 -11.32 21.37 -28.61
C ALA A 255 -11.07 20.98 -30.07
N ARG A 256 -10.96 19.67 -30.36
CA ARG A 256 -10.77 19.16 -31.73
C ARG A 256 -11.99 19.44 -32.62
N LYS A 257 -13.22 19.29 -32.10
CA LYS A 257 -14.45 19.69 -32.81
C LYS A 257 -14.47 21.20 -33.11
N ARG A 258 -14.05 22.04 -32.17
CA ARG A 258 -14.02 23.50 -32.36
C ARG A 258 -12.99 23.94 -33.41
N ARG A 259 -11.83 23.27 -33.45
CA ARG A 259 -10.76 23.54 -34.43
C ARG A 259 -11.16 23.12 -35.86
N VAL A 260 -11.98 22.07 -36.00
CA VAL A 260 -12.54 21.65 -37.31
C VAL A 260 -13.67 22.58 -37.79
N VAL A 261 -14.30 23.35 -36.89
CA VAL A 261 -15.44 24.24 -37.21
C VAL A 261 -15.03 25.70 -37.44
N LEU A 262 -13.78 26.09 -37.14
CA LEU A 262 -13.26 27.44 -37.39
C LEU A 262 -12.45 27.47 -38.70
N PRO A 263 -12.92 28.16 -39.77
CA PRO A 263 -12.26 28.21 -41.08
C PRO A 263 -11.32 29.43 -41.24
N PHE A 264 -10.76 29.97 -40.15
CA PHE A 264 -9.85 31.12 -40.22
C PHE A 264 -8.44 30.71 -39.78
N ASP A 265 -7.67 30.27 -40.77
CA ASP A 265 -6.22 30.17 -40.74
C ASP A 265 -5.61 31.57 -40.64
N THR A 266 -4.67 31.75 -39.71
CA THR A 266 -3.64 32.79 -39.82
C THR A 266 -2.43 32.19 -40.54
N PRO A 267 -1.90 32.84 -41.59
CA PRO A 267 -0.90 32.25 -42.45
C PRO A 267 0.48 32.40 -41.83
N PHE A 268 1.16 31.29 -41.55
CA PHE A 268 2.61 31.26 -41.61
C PHE A 268 3.05 29.97 -42.32
N THR A 269 3.30 30.16 -43.62
CA THR A 269 4.21 29.41 -44.48
C THR A 269 4.17 27.88 -44.38
N SER A 270 3.35 27.27 -45.21
CA SER A 270 3.75 26.03 -45.89
C SER A 270 3.32 26.12 -47.36
N LEU A 271 4.28 25.85 -48.24
CA LEU A 271 4.19 25.84 -49.69
C LEU A 271 2.97 25.02 -50.17
N GLU A 272 2.14 25.62 -51.02
CA GLU A 272 1.20 24.90 -51.89
C GLU A 272 1.94 24.05 -52.93
N LEU A 273 1.52 22.80 -53.11
CA LEU A 273 1.41 22.08 -54.40
C LEU A 273 0.54 20.81 -54.20
N PRO A 274 -0.01 20.19 -55.26
CA PRO A 274 -1.34 20.41 -55.81
C PRO A 274 -2.34 19.26 -55.52
N THR A 275 -3.60 19.54 -55.83
CA THR A 275 -4.80 18.71 -55.85
C THR A 275 -4.60 17.28 -56.37
N GLU A 276 -4.32 16.31 -55.49
CA GLU A 276 -4.60 14.89 -55.71
C GLU A 276 -5.90 14.49 -54.98
N PRO A 277 -6.67 13.54 -55.52
CA PRO A 277 -7.88 13.05 -54.87
C PRO A 277 -7.49 12.45 -53.52
N THR A 278 -8.05 13.01 -52.44
CA THR A 278 -7.88 12.49 -51.08
C THR A 278 -7.98 10.96 -51.09
N PRO A 279 -6.95 10.23 -50.59
CA PRO A 279 -7.01 8.78 -50.54
C PRO A 279 -8.28 8.35 -49.80
N PRO A 280 -8.93 7.23 -50.20
CA PRO A 280 -10.12 6.75 -49.52
C PRO A 280 -9.82 6.63 -48.02
N PRO A 281 -10.77 7.01 -47.14
CA PRO A 281 -10.53 7.04 -45.71
C PRO A 281 -10.06 5.66 -45.26
N ILE A 282 -8.86 5.61 -44.68
CA ILE A 282 -8.23 4.40 -44.18
C ILE A 282 -9.26 3.62 -43.34
N PRO A 283 -9.59 2.36 -43.71
CA PRO A 283 -10.52 1.53 -42.96
C PRO A 283 -10.12 1.48 -41.48
N GLY A 284 -11.01 1.97 -40.60
CA GLY A 284 -10.77 1.99 -39.15
C GLY A 284 -10.39 3.35 -38.53
N THR A 285 -10.07 4.40 -39.31
CA THR A 285 -9.70 5.73 -38.76
C THR A 285 -10.92 6.59 -38.37
N PRO A 286 -11.07 7.05 -37.10
CA PRO A 286 -12.24 7.79 -36.62
C PRO A 286 -12.60 8.99 -37.50
N GLN A 287 -13.65 8.86 -38.33
CA GLN A 287 -14.23 9.95 -39.13
C GLN A 287 -14.82 11.08 -38.26
N SER A 288 -14.98 10.83 -36.97
CA SER A 288 -15.34 11.81 -35.95
C SER A 288 -14.41 11.68 -34.74
N PRO A 289 -14.06 12.79 -34.06
CA PRO A 289 -13.20 12.74 -32.87
C PRO A 289 -13.83 11.86 -31.79
N SER A 290 -13.20 10.71 -31.53
CA SER A 290 -13.59 9.71 -30.53
C SER A 290 -12.81 9.89 -29.23
N LYS A 291 -13.36 9.40 -28.12
CA LYS A 291 -12.66 9.31 -26.83
C LYS A 291 -11.63 8.16 -26.81
N HIS A 292 -11.91 7.08 -27.54
CA HIS A 292 -11.02 5.92 -27.69
C HIS A 292 -9.71 6.29 -28.39
N GLY A 293 -8.60 5.78 -27.87
CA GLY A 293 -7.26 6.06 -28.40
C GLY A 293 -6.85 7.54 -28.31
N ASN A 294 -7.40 8.31 -27.38
CA ASN A 294 -6.99 9.70 -27.16
C ASN A 294 -5.99 9.78 -26.00
N PRO A 295 -4.78 10.34 -26.18
CA PRO A 295 -3.74 10.32 -25.15
C PRO A 295 -3.96 11.38 -24.08
N ALA A 296 -4.97 12.26 -24.22
CA ALA A 296 -5.20 13.40 -23.33
C ALA A 296 -5.33 12.99 -21.85
N ALA A 297 -6.00 11.87 -21.55
CA ALA A 297 -6.10 11.35 -20.19
C ALA A 297 -4.71 10.97 -19.63
N LEU A 298 -3.90 10.23 -20.40
CA LEU A 298 -2.57 9.81 -19.99
C LEU A 298 -1.63 10.99 -19.81
N ILE A 299 -1.69 11.99 -20.71
CA ILE A 299 -0.92 13.23 -20.60
C ILE A 299 -1.31 13.98 -19.32
N ALA A 300 -2.61 14.11 -19.02
CA ALA A 300 -3.07 14.74 -17.79
C ALA A 300 -2.54 14.00 -16.54
N CYS A 301 -2.57 12.67 -16.53
CA CYS A 301 -2.00 11.87 -15.45
C CYS A 301 -0.47 12.03 -15.31
N CYS A 302 0.27 12.10 -16.43
CA CYS A 302 1.71 12.40 -16.42
C CYS A 302 2.00 13.76 -15.75
N TRP A 303 1.20 14.79 -16.03
CA TRP A 303 1.32 16.09 -15.35
C TRP A 303 1.11 16.00 -13.84
N ILE A 304 0.18 15.16 -13.38
CA ILE A 304 -0.02 14.92 -11.94
C ILE A 304 1.20 14.18 -11.34
N PHE A 305 1.81 13.23 -12.05
CA PHE A 305 3.08 12.63 -11.59
C PHE A 305 4.22 13.65 -11.51
N PHE A 306 4.34 14.56 -12.48
CA PHE A 306 5.31 15.66 -12.41
C PHE A 306 5.06 16.56 -11.21
N LEU A 307 3.80 16.90 -10.93
CA LEU A 307 3.43 17.66 -9.73
C LEU A 307 3.81 16.90 -8.45
N ALA A 308 3.61 15.58 -8.39
CA ALA A 308 4.02 14.75 -7.26
C ALA A 308 5.55 14.75 -7.08
N ILE A 309 6.32 14.67 -8.16
CA ILE A 309 7.79 14.75 -8.14
C ILE A 309 8.23 16.10 -7.56
N VAL A 310 7.68 17.20 -8.07
CA VAL A 310 7.98 18.56 -7.57
C VAL A 310 7.62 18.69 -6.09
N TRP A 311 6.46 18.15 -5.68
CA TRP A 311 6.04 18.13 -4.28
C TRP A 311 7.02 17.37 -3.38
N VAL A 312 7.48 16.19 -3.81
CA VAL A 312 8.48 15.42 -3.06
C VAL A 312 9.79 16.19 -2.93
N ILE A 313 10.28 16.79 -4.03
CA ILE A 313 11.53 17.56 -4.02
C ILE A 313 11.46 18.73 -3.04
N LEU A 314 10.38 19.51 -3.08
CA LEU A 314 10.28 20.76 -2.32
C LEU A 314 9.80 20.59 -0.88
N LEU A 315 8.86 19.66 -0.62
CA LEU A 315 8.09 19.66 0.63
C LEU A 315 8.30 18.41 1.48
N VAL A 316 8.69 17.27 0.91
CA VAL A 316 8.90 16.05 1.68
C VAL A 316 10.33 16.04 2.26
N PRO A 317 10.48 16.02 3.60
CA PRO A 317 11.79 15.93 4.24
C PRO A 317 12.34 14.50 4.15
N GLU A 318 13.67 14.38 4.23
CA GLU A 318 14.32 13.08 4.36
C GLU A 318 13.97 12.46 5.73
N THR A 319 13.35 11.29 5.73
CA THR A 319 13.16 10.50 6.95
C THR A 319 14.34 9.54 7.05
N LYS A 320 15.27 9.80 7.98
CA LYS A 320 16.35 8.86 8.27
C LYS A 320 15.82 7.78 9.23
N PRO A 321 16.11 6.49 8.98
CA PRO A 321 15.84 5.47 9.98
C PRO A 321 16.67 5.78 11.24
N VAL A 322 16.15 5.43 12.42
CA VAL A 322 16.99 5.32 13.62
C VAL A 322 17.78 4.02 13.48
N THR A 323 18.94 4.10 12.85
CA THR A 323 19.86 2.97 12.68
C THR A 323 20.61 2.72 14.00
N VAL A 324 20.80 1.44 14.37
CA VAL A 324 21.51 1.04 15.61
C VAL A 324 22.92 1.65 15.69
N ALA A 325 23.58 1.86 14.54
CA ALA A 325 24.90 2.49 14.46
C ALA A 325 24.91 3.98 14.86
N ASP A 326 23.83 4.72 14.59
CA ASP A 326 23.74 6.15 14.95
C ASP A 326 23.39 6.35 16.43
N ALA A 327 22.90 5.33 17.12
CA ALA A 327 22.63 5.34 18.55
C ALA A 327 23.88 5.00 19.39
N ALA A 328 24.95 4.48 18.77
CA ALA A 328 26.18 4.09 19.42
C ALA A 328 27.21 5.23 19.57
N THR A 329 26.90 6.45 19.10
CA THR A 329 27.76 7.63 19.28
C THR A 329 27.18 8.53 20.37
N PRO A 330 27.73 8.55 21.61
CA PRO A 330 27.39 9.58 22.57
C PRO A 330 27.92 10.93 22.04
N SER A 331 27.11 11.96 22.15
CA SER A 331 27.49 13.36 21.91
C SER A 331 28.76 13.74 22.68
N PRO A 332 29.69 14.52 22.08
CA PRO A 332 30.96 14.84 22.70
C PRO A 332 30.74 15.83 23.87
N GLN A 333 30.86 15.34 25.09
CA GLN A 333 31.12 16.20 26.24
C GLN A 333 32.62 16.48 26.29
N THR A 334 32.95 17.75 26.11
CA THR A 334 34.24 18.38 26.39
C THR A 334 34.76 17.98 27.78
N SER A 335 35.94 17.37 27.83
CA SER A 335 36.88 17.48 28.95
C SER A 335 38.28 17.14 28.44
N ASP A 336 39.16 18.14 28.56
CA ASP A 336 40.59 18.10 28.26
C ASP A 336 41.35 17.14 29.18
N ALA A 337 42.22 16.29 28.63
CA ALA A 337 43.48 15.83 29.23
C ALA A 337 44.30 14.96 28.25
N PRO A 338 45.64 14.94 28.35
CA PRO A 338 46.51 14.69 27.21
C PRO A 338 46.80 13.21 26.92
N GLN A 339 47.14 13.03 25.65
CA GLN A 339 47.46 11.83 24.91
C GLN A 339 48.79 11.21 25.38
N GLU A 340 48.74 9.97 25.86
CA GLU A 340 49.91 9.08 25.96
C GLU A 340 49.72 7.80 25.13
N SER A 341 50.85 7.37 24.61
CA SER A 341 51.09 6.51 23.46
C SER A 341 51.02 5.00 23.73
N ASN A 342 50.75 4.27 22.63
CA ASN A 342 51.11 2.88 22.33
C ASN A 342 50.35 1.77 23.08
N VAL A 343 49.69 0.88 22.32
CA VAL A 343 50.22 -0.45 21.97
C VAL A 343 49.41 -1.00 20.79
N ASP A 344 50.11 -1.42 19.74
CA ASP A 344 49.62 -2.26 18.64
C ASP A 344 48.96 -3.53 19.20
N GLY A 345 47.67 -3.67 18.96
CA GLY A 345 46.88 -4.83 19.30
C GLY A 345 45.83 -5.03 18.23
N GLN A 346 46.17 -5.81 17.23
CA GLN A 346 45.31 -6.28 16.17
C GLN A 346 44.16 -7.11 16.78
N HIS A 347 43.11 -6.45 17.27
CA HIS A 347 41.87 -7.10 17.63
C HIS A 347 41.08 -7.34 16.34
N ASP A 348 41.28 -8.52 15.77
CA ASP A 348 40.31 -9.14 14.90
C ASP A 348 38.94 -9.07 15.59
N VAL A 349 38.04 -8.30 15.02
CA VAL A 349 36.64 -8.20 15.43
C VAL A 349 36.00 -9.54 15.07
N GLU A 350 36.02 -10.47 16.03
CA GLU A 350 35.44 -11.80 15.92
C GLU A 350 33.92 -11.65 15.69
N HIS A 351 33.51 -11.80 14.43
CA HIS A 351 32.11 -11.72 14.01
C HIS A 351 31.29 -12.82 14.70
N ALA A 352 30.28 -12.41 15.48
CA ALA A 352 29.31 -13.24 16.20
C ALA A 352 28.90 -14.54 15.47
N CYS A 353 28.79 -15.64 16.22
CA CYS A 353 28.34 -16.95 15.74
C CYS A 353 26.83 -16.99 15.45
N VAL A 354 26.38 -16.19 14.48
CA VAL A 354 25.21 -16.53 13.68
C VAL A 354 25.64 -17.70 12.81
N SER A 355 24.95 -18.84 12.93
CA SER A 355 25.25 -20.02 12.09
C SER A 355 25.47 -19.59 10.64
N PRO A 356 26.58 -19.98 9.99
CA PRO A 356 26.90 -19.54 8.63
C PRO A 356 25.79 -19.91 7.63
N ALA A 357 25.03 -20.97 7.92
CA ALA A 357 23.84 -21.34 7.15
C ALA A 357 22.71 -20.29 7.27
N ARG A 358 22.45 -19.74 8.46
CA ARG A 358 21.47 -18.65 8.65
C ARG A 358 21.92 -17.36 7.98
N LEU A 359 23.21 -17.03 8.09
CA LEU A 359 23.76 -15.84 7.44
C LEU A 359 23.67 -15.93 5.91
N ARG A 360 23.93 -17.12 5.34
CA ARG A 360 23.79 -17.39 3.89
C ARG A 360 22.33 -17.31 3.45
N THR A 361 21.43 -17.91 4.22
CA THR A 361 19.97 -17.90 3.95
C THR A 361 19.42 -16.48 4.00
N HIS A 362 19.85 -15.68 4.97
CA HIS A 362 19.47 -14.27 5.09
C HIS A 362 20.03 -13.42 3.94
N LYS A 363 21.30 -13.60 3.57
CA LYS A 363 21.89 -12.92 2.40
C LYS A 363 21.18 -13.25 1.09
N MET A 364 20.65 -14.47 0.95
CA MET A 364 19.95 -14.90 -0.26
C MET A 364 18.48 -14.43 -0.31
N LEU A 365 17.76 -14.50 0.82
CA LEU A 365 16.33 -14.11 0.90
C LEU A 365 16.14 -12.61 1.14
N GLY A 366 17.17 -11.91 1.63
CA GLY A 366 17.10 -10.50 1.98
C GLY A 366 15.93 -10.20 2.93
N PRO A 367 15.04 -9.24 2.61
CA PRO A 367 13.91 -8.88 3.47
C PRO A 367 12.94 -10.04 3.71
N LEU A 368 12.80 -10.98 2.75
CA LEU A 368 11.88 -12.13 2.87
C LEU A 368 12.26 -13.09 4.00
N ALA A 369 13.50 -13.01 4.51
CA ALA A 369 13.92 -13.79 5.66
C ALA A 369 13.04 -13.55 6.91
N ILE A 370 12.39 -12.39 7.02
CA ILE A 370 11.50 -12.07 8.14
C ILE A 370 10.22 -12.91 8.16
N TYR A 371 9.84 -13.52 7.03
CA TYR A 371 8.69 -14.43 6.94
C TYR A 371 8.98 -15.82 7.51
N LEU A 372 10.26 -16.16 7.70
CA LEU A 372 10.63 -17.41 8.33
C LEU A 372 10.20 -17.41 9.81
N PRO A 373 9.90 -18.61 10.37
CA PRO A 373 9.52 -18.71 11.77
C PRO A 373 10.63 -18.19 12.68
N GLN A 374 10.26 -17.33 13.62
CA GLN A 374 11.19 -16.71 14.55
C GLN A 374 11.51 -17.71 15.66
N VAL A 375 12.79 -17.90 15.99
CA VAL A 375 13.20 -18.89 16.99
C VAL A 375 13.38 -18.20 18.33
N THR A 376 12.63 -18.64 19.34
CA THR A 376 12.77 -18.20 20.75
C THR A 376 14.13 -18.65 21.32
N ARG A 377 14.54 -18.09 22.47
CA ARG A 377 15.76 -18.52 23.19
C ARG A 377 15.71 -20.02 23.55
N GLU A 378 14.52 -20.55 23.79
CA GLU A 378 14.27 -21.97 24.10
C GLU A 378 14.26 -22.89 22.86
N GLY A 379 14.49 -22.35 21.66
CA GLY A 379 14.47 -23.12 20.41
C GLY A 379 13.07 -23.37 19.84
N ARG A 380 12.00 -22.93 20.51
CA ARG A 380 10.62 -23.02 19.97
C ARG A 380 10.44 -22.05 18.80
N LYS A 381 9.73 -22.49 17.77
CA LYS A 381 9.43 -21.72 16.56
C LYS A 381 8.12 -20.94 16.70
N ASP A 382 8.19 -19.63 16.49
CA ASP A 382 7.06 -18.71 16.46
C ASP A 382 6.66 -18.39 15.02
N TYR A 383 5.45 -18.79 14.64
CA TYR A 383 4.91 -18.68 13.28
C TYR A 383 3.95 -17.49 13.09
N ARG A 384 3.77 -16.63 14.12
CA ARG A 384 2.79 -15.53 14.07
C ARG A 384 2.98 -14.62 12.84
N LEU A 385 4.22 -14.22 12.55
CA LEU A 385 4.55 -13.38 11.39
C LEU A 385 4.37 -14.12 10.06
N THR A 386 4.74 -15.40 10.00
CA THR A 386 4.59 -16.24 8.81
C THR A 386 3.12 -16.38 8.42
N TRP A 387 2.24 -16.68 9.39
CA TRP A 387 0.80 -16.80 9.13
C TRP A 387 0.18 -15.48 8.70
N LEU A 388 0.58 -14.38 9.32
CA LEU A 388 0.11 -13.04 8.97
C LEU A 388 0.54 -12.62 7.55
N ALA A 389 1.79 -12.91 7.19
CA ALA A 389 2.32 -12.68 5.84
C ALA A 389 1.57 -13.50 4.79
N LEU A 390 1.38 -14.80 5.03
CA LEU A 390 0.68 -15.69 4.12
C LEU A 390 -0.80 -15.31 3.96
N ALA A 391 -1.46 -14.94 5.07
CA ALA A 391 -2.84 -14.46 5.04
C ALA A 391 -2.98 -13.18 4.21
N GLY A 392 -2.06 -12.22 4.38
CA GLY A 392 -2.03 -10.98 3.60
C GLY A 392 -1.79 -11.24 2.11
N ALA A 393 -0.79 -12.07 1.78
CA ALA A 393 -0.46 -12.41 0.39
C ALA A 393 -1.65 -13.06 -0.34
N ILE A 394 -2.31 -14.04 0.28
CA ILE A 394 -3.46 -14.71 -0.34
C ILE A 394 -4.66 -13.75 -0.46
N ALA A 395 -4.88 -12.88 0.54
CA ALA A 395 -5.96 -11.90 0.49
C ALA A 395 -5.75 -10.88 -0.64
N ASN A 396 -4.50 -10.61 -1.01
CA ASN A 396 -4.17 -9.69 -2.08
C ASN A 396 -4.58 -10.19 -3.48
N ILE A 397 -4.80 -11.51 -3.67
CA ILE A 397 -5.44 -12.06 -4.88
C ILE A 397 -6.83 -11.42 -5.05
N GLY A 398 -7.55 -11.25 -3.94
CA GLY A 398 -8.85 -10.61 -3.87
C GLY A 398 -8.85 -9.16 -4.30
N THR A 399 -7.82 -8.39 -3.98
CA THR A 399 -7.77 -6.97 -4.33
C THR A 399 -7.66 -6.77 -5.85
N ASN A 400 -6.96 -7.66 -6.55
CA ASN A 400 -6.81 -7.60 -8.01
C ASN A 400 -8.06 -8.07 -8.78
N ALA A 401 -8.93 -8.89 -8.16
CA ALA A 401 -10.15 -9.34 -8.83
C ALA A 401 -11.13 -8.20 -9.16
N LEU A 402 -10.98 -7.01 -8.55
CA LEU A 402 -11.75 -5.82 -8.92
C LEU A 402 -11.51 -5.36 -10.37
N SER A 403 -10.31 -5.55 -10.94
CA SER A 403 -10.08 -5.23 -12.36
C SER A 403 -10.90 -6.14 -13.27
N TYR A 404 -11.11 -7.39 -12.86
CA TYR A 404 -11.96 -8.36 -13.57
C TYR A 404 -13.44 -8.04 -13.45
N VAL A 405 -13.88 -7.38 -12.38
CA VAL A 405 -15.25 -6.83 -12.33
C VAL A 405 -15.45 -5.81 -13.45
N ALA A 406 -14.47 -4.94 -13.71
CA ALA A 406 -14.54 -3.97 -14.81
C ALA A 406 -14.55 -4.66 -16.19
N VAL A 407 -13.67 -5.65 -16.41
CA VAL A 407 -13.64 -6.43 -17.67
C VAL A 407 -14.95 -7.19 -17.88
N PHE A 408 -15.45 -7.87 -16.85
CA PHE A 408 -16.73 -8.58 -16.89
C PHE A 408 -17.89 -7.63 -17.16
N ALA A 409 -17.92 -6.46 -16.53
CA ALA A 409 -18.96 -5.47 -16.76
C ALA A 409 -18.94 -4.91 -18.17
N GLY A 410 -17.75 -4.69 -18.74
CA GLY A 410 -17.59 -4.30 -20.14
C GLY A 410 -18.11 -5.37 -21.11
N TYR A 411 -17.84 -6.64 -20.85
CA TYR A 411 -18.28 -7.75 -21.71
C TYR A 411 -19.77 -8.10 -21.56
N LYS A 412 -20.27 -8.21 -20.32
CA LYS A 412 -21.61 -8.75 -20.04
C LYS A 412 -22.70 -7.68 -20.00
N PHE A 413 -22.36 -6.45 -19.61
CA PHE A 413 -23.30 -5.34 -19.43
C PHE A 413 -23.04 -4.17 -20.38
N ASP A 414 -22.11 -4.31 -21.33
CA ASP A 414 -21.72 -3.26 -22.28
C ASP A 414 -21.34 -1.93 -21.60
N PHE A 415 -20.70 -2.01 -20.42
CA PHE A 415 -20.27 -0.79 -19.71
C PHE A 415 -19.22 -0.03 -20.52
N THR A 416 -19.50 1.23 -20.82
CA THR A 416 -18.56 2.14 -21.47
C THR A 416 -17.39 2.50 -20.55
N PRO A 417 -16.25 3.00 -21.07
CA PRO A 417 -15.14 3.47 -20.23
C PRO A 417 -15.57 4.55 -19.21
N ASP A 418 -16.54 5.38 -19.56
CA ASP A 418 -17.12 6.37 -18.64
C ASP A 418 -17.85 5.67 -17.47
N ALA A 419 -18.64 4.63 -17.74
CA ALA A 419 -19.34 3.86 -16.72
C ALA A 419 -18.37 3.05 -15.82
N ILE A 420 -17.32 2.47 -16.42
CA ILE A 420 -16.25 1.79 -15.67
C ILE A 420 -15.50 2.79 -14.80
N GLY A 421 -15.17 3.98 -15.32
CA GLY A 421 -14.55 5.06 -14.56
C GLY A 421 -15.40 5.51 -13.38
N LEU A 422 -16.73 5.64 -13.56
CA LEU A 422 -17.67 5.94 -12.48
C LEU A 422 -17.74 4.82 -11.43
N LEU A 423 -17.77 3.56 -11.85
CA LEU A 423 -17.76 2.42 -10.94
C LEU A 423 -16.49 2.38 -10.09
N LEU A 424 -15.32 2.51 -10.72
CA LEU A 424 -14.02 2.58 -10.02
C LEU A 424 -13.95 3.78 -9.09
N GLY A 425 -14.45 4.93 -9.52
CA GLY A 425 -14.53 6.12 -8.71
C GLY A 425 -15.42 5.89 -7.47
N LEU A 426 -16.59 5.28 -7.65
CA LEU A 426 -17.51 4.97 -6.57
C LEU A 426 -16.89 4.01 -5.55
N ILE A 427 -16.18 2.97 -6.01
CA ILE A 427 -15.41 2.07 -5.14
C ILE A 427 -14.35 2.83 -4.35
N GLY A 428 -13.61 3.73 -5.00
CA GLY A 428 -12.62 4.59 -4.34
C GLY A 428 -13.25 5.47 -3.26
N ALA A 429 -14.39 6.10 -3.56
CA ALA A 429 -15.12 6.96 -2.64
C ALA A 429 -15.69 6.18 -1.43
N THR A 430 -16.33 5.02 -1.67
CA THR A 430 -16.88 4.19 -0.59
C THR A 430 -15.77 3.62 0.30
N ARG A 431 -14.63 3.20 -0.28
CA ARG A 431 -13.45 2.76 0.47
C ARG A 431 -12.85 3.88 1.30
N ALA A 432 -12.69 5.07 0.72
CA ALA A 432 -12.17 6.22 1.45
C ALA A 432 -13.09 6.60 2.63
N ALA A 433 -14.41 6.66 2.41
CA ALA A 433 -15.38 6.93 3.47
C ALA A 433 -15.32 5.87 4.59
N TRP A 434 -15.26 4.58 4.22
CA TRP A 434 -15.15 3.48 5.19
C TRP A 434 -13.86 3.58 6.04
N LEU A 435 -12.72 3.82 5.41
CA LEU A 435 -11.43 3.94 6.10
C LEU A 435 -11.34 5.19 6.99
N ILE A 436 -11.95 6.30 6.58
CA ILE A 436 -11.93 7.56 7.33
C ILE A 436 -12.88 7.50 8.53
N PHE A 437 -14.09 6.95 8.37
CA PHE A 437 -15.14 7.02 9.39
C PHE A 437 -15.36 5.70 10.13
N ALA A 438 -15.50 4.58 9.42
CA ALA A 438 -15.90 3.32 10.03
C ALA A 438 -14.75 2.61 10.76
N ILE A 439 -13.54 2.58 10.19
CA ILE A 439 -12.42 1.91 10.87
C ILE A 439 -12.08 2.53 12.24
N PRO A 440 -12.00 3.88 12.39
CA PRO A 440 -11.79 4.47 13.72
C PRO A 440 -12.90 4.11 14.72
N LEU A 441 -14.16 4.03 14.26
CA LEU A 441 -15.27 3.60 15.10
C LEU A 441 -15.15 2.12 15.49
N LEU A 442 -14.71 1.25 14.58
CA LEU A 442 -14.43 -0.16 14.86
C LEU A 442 -13.29 -0.33 15.86
N VAL A 443 -12.23 0.48 15.76
CA VAL A 443 -11.15 0.50 16.78
C VAL A 443 -11.74 0.81 18.15
N LEU A 444 -12.51 1.89 18.29
CA LEU A 444 -13.14 2.25 19.56
C LEU A 444 -14.09 1.17 20.08
N PHE A 445 -14.84 0.54 19.18
CA PHE A 445 -15.73 -0.57 19.52
C PHE A 445 -14.96 -1.79 20.05
N PHE A 446 -13.89 -2.19 19.37
CA PHE A 446 -13.09 -3.35 19.78
C PHE A 446 -12.22 -3.07 21.00
N GLU A 447 -11.73 -1.85 21.20
CA GLU A 447 -11.04 -1.45 22.44
C GLU A 447 -11.97 -1.55 23.66
N ARG A 448 -13.27 -1.33 23.49
CA ARG A 448 -14.27 -1.51 24.56
C ARG A 448 -14.69 -2.97 24.75
N THR A 449 -14.76 -3.73 23.67
CA THR A 449 -15.34 -5.08 23.68
C THR A 449 -14.30 -6.16 24.01
N ILE A 450 -13.05 -5.99 23.59
CA ILE A 450 -11.99 -6.98 23.82
C ILE A 450 -11.48 -6.83 25.25
N ARG A 451 -11.70 -7.90 26.03
CA ARG A 451 -11.31 -7.98 27.45
C ARG A 451 -9.83 -7.64 27.63
N LYS A 452 -9.57 -6.63 28.46
CA LYS A 452 -8.23 -6.25 28.90
C LYS A 452 -7.64 -7.34 29.81
N PRO A 453 -6.36 -7.72 29.65
CA PRO A 453 -5.61 -8.51 30.62
C PRO A 453 -5.72 -7.92 32.03
N SER A 454 -5.72 -8.76 33.07
CA SER A 454 -5.81 -8.33 34.47
C SER A 454 -4.75 -7.30 34.86
N GLN A 455 -3.54 -7.44 34.31
CA GLN A 455 -2.42 -6.52 34.50
C GLN A 455 -2.70 -5.08 34.01
N ILE A 456 -3.58 -4.91 33.01
CA ILE A 456 -3.87 -3.61 32.39
C ILE A 456 -5.32 -3.15 32.57
N ALA A 457 -6.13 -3.93 33.30
CA ALA A 457 -7.55 -3.68 33.47
C ALA A 457 -7.85 -2.41 34.28
N LEU A 458 -6.98 -2.07 35.23
CA LEU A 458 -7.14 -0.92 36.14
C LEU A 458 -6.49 0.37 35.63
N LEU A 459 -5.71 0.30 34.54
CA LEU A 459 -4.97 1.44 33.98
C LEU A 459 -5.92 2.35 33.17
N SER A 460 -5.76 3.67 33.39
CA SER A 460 -6.47 4.69 32.63
C SER A 460 -6.05 4.71 31.16
N ALA A 461 -6.88 5.28 30.27
CA ALA A 461 -6.56 5.35 28.85
C ALA A 461 -5.24 6.11 28.56
N ASP A 462 -4.97 7.16 29.34
CA ASP A 462 -3.75 7.97 29.22
C ASP A 462 -2.50 7.21 29.68
N GLU A 463 -2.60 6.45 30.76
CA GLU A 463 -1.51 5.57 31.22
C GLU A 463 -1.26 4.43 30.24
N LEU A 464 -2.30 3.88 29.63
CA LEU A 464 -2.20 2.82 28.61
C LEU A 464 -1.61 3.34 27.29
N GLU A 465 -1.81 4.63 26.99
CA GLU A 465 -1.10 5.32 25.90
C GLU A 465 0.36 5.62 26.28
N ALA A 466 0.63 5.99 27.54
CA ALA A 466 1.98 6.25 28.03
C ALA A 466 2.83 4.97 28.06
N LEU A 467 2.30 3.84 28.54
CA LEU A 467 2.98 2.55 28.57
C LEU A 467 3.24 1.99 27.18
N ALA A 468 2.28 2.12 26.25
CA ALA A 468 2.58 1.78 24.87
C ALA A 468 3.72 2.64 24.33
N LYS A 469 3.65 3.98 24.49
CA LYS A 469 4.74 4.89 24.08
C LYS A 469 6.09 4.50 24.71
N ALA A 470 6.09 4.11 25.99
CA ALA A 470 7.28 3.68 26.70
C ALA A 470 7.88 2.43 26.05
N GLY A 471 7.06 1.41 25.78
CA GLY A 471 7.51 0.23 25.06
C GLY A 471 8.05 0.48 23.64
N LEU A 472 7.62 1.58 23.03
CA LEU A 472 8.02 1.94 21.68
C LEU A 472 9.33 2.73 21.62
N LYS A 473 9.72 3.38 22.72
CA LYS A 473 10.93 4.18 22.88
C LYS A 473 11.91 3.58 23.90
N ASP A 474 11.70 2.32 24.23
CA ASP A 474 12.33 1.70 25.39
C ASP A 474 13.86 1.71 25.25
N PRO A 475 14.63 2.39 26.14
CA PRO A 475 16.08 2.26 26.17
C PRO A 475 16.53 0.81 26.37
N ASN A 476 15.67 -0.05 26.93
CA ASN A 476 15.94 -1.48 27.06
C ASN A 476 15.93 -2.23 25.73
N LEU A 477 15.39 -1.68 24.63
CA LEU A 477 15.61 -2.25 23.28
C LEU A 477 17.08 -2.19 22.88
N ASN A 478 17.76 -1.08 23.20
CA ASN A 478 19.19 -0.91 22.96
C ASN A 478 20.02 -1.71 23.98
N GLN A 479 19.53 -1.82 25.22
CA GLN A 479 20.19 -2.63 26.26
C GLN A 479 20.02 -4.13 26.03
N ALA A 480 18.91 -4.60 25.44
CA ALA A 480 18.72 -5.97 25.00
C ALA A 480 19.69 -6.33 23.87
N ASP A 481 19.89 -5.42 22.90
CA ASP A 481 20.92 -5.57 21.87
C ASP A 481 22.33 -5.62 22.48
N SER A 482 22.59 -4.81 23.52
CA SER A 482 23.88 -4.77 24.23
C SER A 482 24.13 -6.00 25.10
N ARG A 483 23.14 -6.45 25.89
CA ARG A 483 23.18 -7.67 26.69
C ARG A 483 23.30 -8.90 25.82
N GLN A 484 22.61 -8.93 24.68
CA GLN A 484 22.71 -10.04 23.73
C GLN A 484 24.08 -10.06 23.02
N ALA A 485 24.66 -8.90 22.70
CA ALA A 485 26.04 -8.80 22.24
C ALA A 485 27.06 -9.23 23.32
N GLN A 486 26.78 -8.94 24.59
CA GLN A 486 27.64 -9.29 25.73
C GLN A 486 27.54 -10.78 26.11
N ASP A 487 26.34 -11.36 26.15
CA ASP A 487 26.10 -12.81 26.35
C ASP A 487 26.79 -13.65 25.25
N LEU A 488 26.85 -13.13 24.02
CA LEU A 488 27.56 -13.75 22.89
C LEU A 488 29.09 -13.54 22.96
N GLY A 489 29.57 -12.50 23.63
CA GLY A 489 31.00 -12.27 23.88
C GLY A 489 31.55 -13.09 25.06
N VAL A 490 30.70 -13.51 26.01
CA VAL A 490 31.11 -14.22 27.23
C VAL A 490 31.12 -15.75 27.06
N GLN A 491 30.50 -16.30 26.01
CA GLN A 491 30.48 -17.76 25.73
C GLN A 491 31.83 -18.37 25.30
N GLY A 492 32.94 -17.63 25.40
CA GLY A 492 34.32 -18.14 25.28
C GLY A 492 35.01 -18.51 26.60
N LEU A 493 34.42 -18.18 27.76
CA LEU A 493 34.98 -18.53 29.07
C LEU A 493 33.94 -19.30 29.90
N ALA A 494 34.18 -20.60 30.04
CA ALA A 494 33.47 -21.44 30.98
C ALA A 494 33.73 -20.93 32.41
N GLN A 495 32.73 -20.31 33.03
CA GLN A 495 32.67 -20.17 34.47
C GLN A 495 31.28 -20.59 34.96
N PRO A 496 31.21 -21.38 36.05
CA PRO A 496 29.95 -21.89 36.57
C PRO A 496 29.10 -20.74 37.11
N LEU A 497 27.78 -20.84 36.92
CA LEU A 497 26.80 -19.93 37.52
C LEU A 497 27.01 -19.86 39.04
N GLU A 498 27.62 -18.78 39.53
CA GLU A 498 27.43 -18.33 40.89
C GLU A 498 26.14 -17.52 40.96
N SER A 499 25.12 -18.17 41.51
CA SER A 499 23.93 -17.53 42.05
C SER A 499 24.32 -16.52 43.13
N SER A 500 24.23 -15.23 42.82
CA SER A 500 24.29 -14.14 43.80
C SER A 500 23.19 -13.12 43.52
N ASP A 501 22.02 -13.34 44.13
CA ASP A 501 21.46 -12.51 45.22
C ASP A 501 19.91 -12.55 45.22
N PRO A 502 19.25 -13.11 46.26
CA PRO A 502 17.79 -13.25 46.34
C PRO A 502 17.06 -12.04 46.94
N THR A 503 17.68 -10.87 47.04
CA THR A 503 17.07 -9.70 47.73
C THR A 503 17.27 -8.40 46.94
N GLY A 504 16.52 -8.25 45.84
CA GLY A 504 16.49 -7.04 45.02
C GLY A 504 15.26 -6.99 44.10
N GLY A 505 14.09 -7.31 44.64
CA GLY A 505 12.87 -7.46 43.85
C GLY A 505 12.31 -6.15 43.25
N ARG A 506 11.97 -6.22 41.96
CA ARG A 506 10.58 -6.07 41.45
C ARG A 506 10.04 -4.77 40.79
N PRO A 507 10.79 -3.72 40.40
CA PRO A 507 10.22 -2.63 39.58
C PRO A 507 10.35 -2.80 38.05
N SER A 508 11.44 -3.41 37.54
CA SER A 508 11.73 -3.43 36.09
C SER A 508 10.99 -4.54 35.34
N GLU A 509 10.99 -5.77 35.86
CA GLU A 509 10.31 -6.92 35.23
C GLU A 509 8.79 -6.72 35.14
N THR A 510 8.18 -6.17 36.19
CA THR A 510 6.75 -5.87 36.23
C THR A 510 6.37 -4.82 35.18
N THR A 511 7.25 -3.85 34.94
CA THR A 511 7.04 -2.82 33.91
C THR A 511 7.13 -3.41 32.50
N GLU A 512 8.13 -4.26 32.22
CA GLU A 512 8.30 -4.91 30.91
C GLU A 512 7.14 -5.84 30.54
N GLU A 513 6.69 -6.66 31.50
CA GLU A 513 5.52 -7.53 31.34
C GLU A 513 4.26 -6.71 31.05
N THR A 514 4.05 -5.61 31.78
CA THR A 514 2.89 -4.72 31.57
C THR A 514 2.93 -4.08 30.18
N ILE A 515 4.10 -3.66 29.71
CA ILE A 515 4.25 -3.09 28.38
C ILE A 515 3.99 -4.14 27.28
N SER A 516 4.52 -5.37 27.40
CA SER A 516 4.22 -6.46 26.45
C SER A 516 2.72 -6.77 26.42
N ALA A 517 2.08 -6.83 27.59
CA ALA A 517 0.63 -7.06 27.70
C ALA A 517 -0.20 -5.97 26.98
N VAL A 518 0.19 -4.70 27.07
CA VAL A 518 -0.45 -3.59 26.33
C VAL A 518 -0.27 -3.76 24.82
N VAL A 519 0.93 -4.13 24.36
CA VAL A 519 1.24 -4.33 22.94
C VAL A 519 0.41 -5.49 22.38
N LEU A 520 0.41 -6.64 23.04
CA LEU A 520 -0.33 -7.83 22.61
C LEU A 520 -1.85 -7.62 22.62
N TRP A 521 -2.39 -6.88 23.61
CA TRP A 521 -3.81 -6.51 23.62
C TRP A 521 -4.17 -5.63 22.41
N ARG A 522 -3.34 -4.65 22.06
CA ARG A 522 -3.55 -3.83 20.84
C ARG A 522 -3.44 -4.66 19.57
N THR A 523 -2.48 -5.58 19.49
CA THR A 523 -2.39 -6.55 18.39
C THR A 523 -3.68 -7.36 18.24
N ALA A 524 -4.32 -7.75 19.34
CA ALA A 524 -5.60 -8.45 19.31
C ALA A 524 -6.74 -7.59 18.76
N VAL A 525 -6.75 -6.28 19.07
CA VAL A 525 -7.69 -5.32 18.49
C VAL A 525 -7.50 -5.20 16.97
N ASP A 526 -6.27 -4.97 16.52
CA ASP A 526 -5.94 -4.89 15.09
C ASP A 526 -6.31 -6.20 14.35
N LEU A 527 -6.04 -7.36 14.96
CA LEU A 527 -6.39 -8.66 14.38
C LEU A 527 -7.91 -8.89 14.29
N ALA A 528 -8.70 -8.37 15.24
CA ALA A 528 -10.16 -8.43 15.19
C ALA A 528 -10.71 -7.58 14.03
N ILE A 529 -10.16 -6.39 13.81
CA ILE A 529 -10.52 -5.54 12.67
C ILE A 529 -10.20 -6.25 11.35
N ALA A 530 -9.02 -6.88 11.25
CA ALA A 530 -8.65 -7.64 10.06
C ALA A 530 -9.60 -8.83 9.81
N LYS A 531 -10.02 -9.55 10.86
CA LYS A 531 -11.00 -10.65 10.74
C LYS A 531 -12.36 -10.19 10.21
N VAL A 532 -12.91 -9.11 10.78
CA VAL A 532 -14.19 -8.55 10.30
C VAL A 532 -14.07 -8.07 8.85
N SER A 533 -12.93 -7.46 8.52
CA SER A 533 -12.66 -6.99 7.16
C SER A 533 -12.62 -8.14 6.15
N TYR A 534 -11.88 -9.23 6.44
CA TYR A 534 -11.86 -10.41 5.57
C TYR A 534 -13.22 -11.10 5.47
N PHE A 535 -13.99 -11.15 6.56
CA PHE A 535 -15.36 -11.67 6.50
C PHE A 535 -16.25 -10.84 5.57
N ALA A 536 -16.15 -9.51 5.62
CA ALA A 536 -16.86 -8.63 4.70
C ALA A 536 -16.46 -8.87 3.23
N ASP A 537 -15.17 -9.11 2.95
CA ASP A 537 -14.71 -9.44 1.60
C ASP A 537 -15.26 -10.79 1.09
N ILE A 538 -15.32 -11.82 1.96
CA ILE A 538 -15.94 -13.12 1.61
C ILE A 538 -17.39 -12.91 1.18
N VAL A 539 -18.17 -12.17 1.98
CA VAL A 539 -19.57 -11.87 1.68
C VAL A 539 -19.70 -11.03 0.41
N GLY A 540 -18.86 -10.02 0.23
CA GLY A 540 -18.89 -9.17 -0.96
C GLY A 540 -18.61 -9.94 -2.24
N TYR A 541 -17.58 -10.79 -2.26
CA TYR A 541 -17.28 -11.61 -3.44
C TYR A 541 -18.33 -12.68 -3.70
N LEU A 542 -18.96 -13.23 -2.65
CA LEU A 542 -20.10 -14.14 -2.81
C LEU A 542 -21.28 -13.42 -3.48
N VAL A 543 -21.61 -12.19 -3.07
CA VAL A 543 -22.66 -11.38 -3.71
C VAL A 543 -22.31 -11.07 -5.16
N VAL A 544 -21.05 -10.70 -5.46
CA VAL A 544 -20.59 -10.46 -6.84
C VAL A 544 -20.72 -11.73 -7.69
N PHE A 545 -20.30 -12.89 -7.17
CA PHE A 545 -20.44 -14.18 -7.85
C PHE A 545 -21.90 -14.49 -8.20
N VAL A 546 -22.79 -14.46 -7.19
CA VAL A 546 -24.21 -14.80 -7.37
C VAL A 546 -24.89 -13.81 -8.32
N SER A 547 -24.67 -12.51 -8.14
CA SER A 547 -25.26 -11.49 -9.01
C SER A 547 -24.78 -11.55 -10.45
N ALA A 548 -23.50 -11.87 -10.67
CA ALA A 548 -22.95 -12.08 -12.00
C ALA A 548 -23.55 -13.33 -12.67
N SER A 549 -23.82 -14.41 -11.92
CA SER A 549 -24.51 -15.60 -12.45
C SER A 549 -25.93 -15.28 -12.93
N PHE A 550 -26.67 -14.43 -12.22
CA PHE A 550 -28.02 -14.00 -12.60
C PHE A 550 -28.04 -12.78 -13.54
N SER A 551 -26.88 -12.32 -14.01
CA SER A 551 -26.76 -11.12 -14.88
C SER A 551 -27.47 -9.88 -14.31
N ASN A 552 -27.41 -9.68 -12.99
CA ASN A 552 -27.99 -8.51 -12.33
C ASN A 552 -26.91 -7.46 -12.05
N ALA A 553 -26.80 -6.46 -12.93
CA ALA A 553 -25.79 -5.41 -12.82
C ALA A 553 -25.87 -4.61 -11.51
N ALA A 554 -27.08 -4.28 -11.03
CA ALA A 554 -27.25 -3.48 -9.81
C ALA A 554 -26.78 -4.25 -8.57
N ALA A 555 -27.12 -5.54 -8.47
CA ALA A 555 -26.66 -6.41 -7.39
C ALA A 555 -25.14 -6.63 -7.44
N MET A 556 -24.55 -6.70 -8.64
CA MET A 556 -23.10 -6.81 -8.80
C MET A 556 -22.38 -5.53 -8.36
N ILE A 557 -22.90 -4.36 -8.73
CA ILE A 557 -22.36 -3.07 -8.26
C ILE A 557 -22.44 -3.01 -6.75
N PHE A 558 -23.59 -3.35 -6.16
CA PHE A 558 -23.75 -3.38 -4.71
C PHE A 558 -22.74 -4.31 -4.03
N GLY A 559 -22.58 -5.55 -4.51
CA GLY A 559 -21.56 -6.48 -4.00
C GLY A 559 -20.15 -5.92 -4.11
N THR A 560 -19.84 -5.25 -5.22
CA THR A 560 -18.53 -4.61 -5.44
C THR A 560 -18.30 -3.44 -4.48
N LEU A 561 -19.32 -2.63 -4.19
CA LEU A 561 -19.23 -1.57 -3.18
C LEU A 561 -19.11 -2.15 -1.77
N PHE A 562 -19.75 -3.29 -1.49
CA PHE A 562 -19.64 -3.99 -0.22
C PHE A 562 -18.20 -4.49 0.05
N LEU A 563 -17.39 -4.76 -0.98
CA LEU A 563 -15.94 -5.01 -0.84
C LEU A 563 -15.15 -3.81 -0.30
N SER A 564 -15.79 -2.65 -0.11
CA SER A 564 -15.17 -1.51 0.58
C SER A 564 -15.02 -1.76 2.08
N PHE A 565 -15.91 -2.58 2.65
CA PHE A 565 -15.92 -2.89 4.07
C PHE A 565 -14.68 -3.70 4.50
N GLY A 566 -14.07 -4.44 3.57
CA GLY A 566 -12.84 -5.21 3.80
C GLY A 566 -11.53 -4.41 3.70
N ALA A 567 -11.58 -3.14 3.30
CA ALA A 567 -10.38 -2.32 3.06
C ALA A 567 -9.51 -2.08 4.31
N GLY A 568 -10.04 -2.27 5.51
CA GLY A 568 -9.32 -2.10 6.78
C GLY A 568 -8.34 -3.23 7.13
N SER A 569 -8.40 -4.37 6.43
CA SER A 569 -7.59 -5.55 6.73
C SER A 569 -6.08 -5.30 6.60
N GLY A 570 -5.65 -4.68 5.49
CA GLY A 570 -4.23 -4.44 5.19
C GLY A 570 -3.53 -3.57 6.24
N PRO A 571 -4.04 -2.36 6.56
CA PRO A 571 -3.46 -1.50 7.59
C PRO A 571 -3.46 -2.14 8.98
N ALA A 572 -4.53 -2.85 9.35
CA ALA A 572 -4.64 -3.52 10.64
C ALA A 572 -3.63 -4.68 10.75
N ALA A 573 -3.52 -5.52 9.73
CA ALA A 573 -2.52 -6.60 9.67
C ALA A 573 -1.09 -6.05 9.72
N THR A 574 -0.80 -4.95 9.00
CA THR A 574 0.53 -4.32 9.01
C THR A 574 0.88 -3.76 10.39
N SER A 575 -0.07 -3.10 11.06
CA SER A 575 0.12 -2.60 12.43
C SER A 575 0.37 -3.73 13.42
N ALA A 576 -0.44 -4.80 13.36
CA ALA A 576 -0.29 -5.99 14.18
C ALA A 576 1.07 -6.66 13.98
N ALA A 577 1.57 -6.76 12.74
CA ALA A 577 2.88 -7.32 12.45
C ALA A 577 4.02 -6.53 13.11
N ILE A 578 3.97 -5.20 13.00
CA ILE A 578 5.00 -4.33 13.60
C ILE A 578 4.98 -4.46 15.13
N ALA A 579 3.80 -4.55 15.73
CA ALA A 579 3.65 -4.77 17.18
C ALA A 579 4.25 -6.13 17.60
N ILE A 580 4.02 -7.20 16.82
CA ILE A 580 4.59 -8.53 17.06
C ILE A 580 6.12 -8.51 16.93
N ILE A 581 6.67 -7.83 15.91
CA ILE A 581 8.12 -7.70 15.71
C ILE A 581 8.76 -6.99 16.91
N GLN A 582 8.11 -5.93 17.42
CA GLN A 582 8.59 -5.20 18.59
C GLN A 582 8.56 -6.05 19.86
N ASP A 583 7.50 -6.84 20.06
CA ASP A 583 7.39 -7.80 21.16
C ASP A 583 8.48 -8.88 21.10
N GLN A 584 8.68 -9.50 19.93
CA GLN A 584 9.72 -10.51 19.71
C GLN A 584 11.14 -9.98 19.89
N ARG A 585 11.38 -8.72 19.49
CA ARG A 585 12.67 -8.06 19.71
C ARG A 585 12.94 -7.85 21.19
N ARG A 586 11.93 -7.45 21.98
CA ARG A 586 12.09 -7.32 23.45
C ARG A 586 12.33 -8.67 24.12
N ALA A 587 11.69 -9.73 23.64
CA ALA A 587 11.94 -11.09 24.11
C ALA A 587 13.33 -11.65 23.70
N GLY A 588 14.16 -10.87 22.99
CA GLY A 588 15.54 -11.23 22.66
C GLY A 588 15.65 -12.39 21.67
N HIS A 589 14.73 -12.47 20.70
CA HIS A 589 14.76 -13.51 19.67
C HIS A 589 16.04 -13.41 18.81
N PRO A 590 16.93 -14.42 18.81
CA PRO A 590 18.20 -14.38 18.06
C PRO A 590 18.03 -14.25 16.55
N SER A 591 16.86 -14.61 16.00
CA SER A 591 16.56 -14.45 14.58
C SER A 591 16.31 -13.00 14.14
N LEU A 592 16.06 -12.08 15.08
CA LEU A 592 15.86 -10.64 14.83
C LEU A 592 17.10 -9.80 15.15
N HIS A 593 18.27 -10.45 15.26
CA HIS A 593 19.51 -9.78 15.65
C HIS A 593 19.89 -8.66 14.67
N PRO A 594 20.44 -7.51 15.14
CA PRO A 594 20.82 -6.38 14.29
C PRO A 594 21.79 -6.71 13.13
N SER A 595 22.64 -7.73 13.30
CA SER A 595 23.55 -8.19 12.24
C SER A 595 22.84 -8.90 11.07
N LEU A 596 21.65 -9.45 11.33
CA LEU A 596 20.77 -10.01 10.31
C LEU A 596 19.84 -8.91 9.81
N HIS A 597 19.13 -8.25 10.70
CA HIS A 597 18.12 -7.24 10.37
C HIS A 597 18.52 -5.87 10.91
N ALA A 598 19.10 -5.02 10.05
CA ALA A 598 19.47 -3.64 10.45
C ALA A 598 18.24 -2.82 10.88
N SER A 599 17.08 -3.09 10.27
CA SER A 599 15.77 -2.53 10.64
C SER A 599 14.67 -3.56 10.35
N PRO A 600 14.27 -4.39 11.35
CA PRO A 600 13.27 -5.44 11.15
C PRO A 600 11.91 -4.93 10.65
N THR A 601 11.55 -3.70 11.00
CA THR A 601 10.30 -3.07 10.53
C THR A 601 10.37 -2.73 9.05
N ASP A 602 11.51 -2.20 8.58
CA ASP A 602 11.70 -1.89 7.15
C ASP A 602 11.77 -3.19 6.33
N ASP A 603 12.43 -4.22 6.86
CA ASP A 603 12.48 -5.54 6.23
C ASP A 603 11.09 -6.17 6.10
N TRP A 604 10.23 -6.04 7.12
CA TRP A 604 8.83 -6.47 7.03
C TRP A 604 8.06 -5.73 5.93
N LEU A 605 8.18 -4.40 5.87
CA LEU A 605 7.45 -3.59 4.89
C LEU A 605 7.96 -3.82 3.46
N ALA A 606 9.26 -4.07 3.30
CA ALA A 606 9.85 -4.48 2.04
C ALA A 606 9.39 -5.89 1.64
N ALA A 607 9.41 -6.87 2.56
CA ALA A 607 8.90 -8.22 2.32
C ALA A 607 7.42 -8.22 1.94
N LEU A 608 6.60 -7.43 2.64
CA LEU A 608 5.19 -7.23 2.32
C LEU A 608 5.01 -6.71 0.89
N SER A 609 5.77 -5.69 0.50
CA SER A 609 5.68 -5.10 -0.83
C SER A 609 6.17 -6.07 -1.94
N ILE A 610 7.18 -6.91 -1.64
CA ILE A 610 7.62 -7.99 -2.54
C ILE A 610 6.49 -9.01 -2.72
N SER A 611 5.87 -9.45 -1.62
CA SER A 611 4.77 -10.42 -1.67
C SER A 611 3.53 -9.85 -2.39
N ASP A 612 3.20 -8.58 -2.14
CA ASP A 612 2.10 -7.87 -2.78
C ASP A 612 2.32 -7.86 -4.30
N ASN A 613 3.53 -7.53 -4.76
CA ASN A 613 3.86 -7.52 -6.18
C ASN A 613 3.79 -8.89 -6.83
N ILE A 614 4.38 -9.92 -6.22
CA ILE A 614 4.32 -11.30 -6.77
C ILE A 614 2.87 -11.72 -6.97
N VAL A 615 2.03 -11.48 -5.96
CA VAL A 615 0.60 -11.80 -6.03
C VAL A 615 -0.12 -10.94 -7.06
N ASN A 616 0.18 -9.63 -7.16
CA ASN A 616 -0.39 -8.74 -8.17
C ASN A 616 -0.01 -9.16 -9.60
N GLY A 617 1.17 -9.76 -9.80
CA GLY A 617 1.58 -10.32 -11.09
C GLY A 617 0.87 -11.64 -11.43
N LEU A 618 0.72 -12.54 -10.45
CA LEU A 618 0.15 -13.88 -10.66
C LEU A 618 -1.39 -13.90 -10.66
N SER A 619 -2.02 -13.03 -9.88
CA SER A 619 -3.48 -13.01 -9.70
C SER A 619 -4.24 -12.80 -11.02
N PRO A 620 -3.87 -11.84 -11.89
CA PRO A 620 -4.54 -11.67 -13.18
C PRO A 620 -4.45 -12.93 -14.06
N ILE A 621 -3.38 -13.71 -13.98
CA ILE A 621 -3.25 -14.95 -14.76
C ILE A 621 -4.22 -16.00 -14.24
N ALA A 622 -4.26 -16.22 -12.93
CA ALA A 622 -5.18 -17.17 -12.31
C ALA A 622 -6.64 -16.82 -12.66
N MET A 623 -6.99 -15.53 -12.59
CA MET A 623 -8.31 -15.04 -12.96
C MET A 623 -8.58 -15.19 -14.46
N SER A 624 -7.61 -14.87 -15.33
CA SER A 624 -7.76 -14.99 -16.79
C SER A 624 -7.96 -16.44 -17.20
N VAL A 625 -7.22 -17.38 -16.61
CA VAL A 625 -7.33 -18.81 -16.93
C VAL A 625 -8.72 -19.31 -16.57
N VAL A 626 -9.19 -19.01 -15.35
CA VAL A 626 -10.54 -19.41 -14.92
C VAL A 626 -11.60 -18.73 -15.80
N TYR A 627 -11.46 -17.45 -16.09
CA TYR A 627 -12.39 -16.71 -16.95
C TYR A 627 -12.44 -17.30 -18.36
N SER A 628 -11.30 -17.54 -19.00
CA SER A 628 -11.22 -18.13 -20.35
C SER A 628 -11.78 -19.55 -20.41
N LEU A 629 -11.58 -20.38 -19.38
CA LEU A 629 -12.16 -21.72 -19.33
C LEU A 629 -13.67 -21.71 -19.07
N THR A 630 -14.19 -20.64 -18.47
CA THR A 630 -15.59 -20.56 -18.02
C THR A 630 -16.49 -19.74 -18.93
N ILE A 631 -15.89 -18.94 -19.83
CA ILE A 631 -16.63 -18.11 -20.79
C ILE A 631 -17.44 -18.96 -21.77
N GLU A 632 -16.93 -20.15 -22.12
CA GLU A 632 -17.60 -21.09 -23.03
C GLU A 632 -18.61 -22.00 -22.32
N THR A 633 -18.46 -22.23 -21.01
CA THR A 633 -19.22 -23.23 -20.24
C THR A 633 -20.43 -22.65 -19.47
N ALA A 634 -21.03 -21.58 -20.00
CA ALA A 634 -22.23 -20.89 -19.49
C ALA A 634 -22.12 -20.19 -18.11
N LEU A 635 -21.00 -20.31 -17.38
CA LEU A 635 -20.82 -19.70 -16.04
C LEU A 635 -19.54 -18.84 -15.93
N PRO A 636 -19.41 -17.75 -16.70
CA PRO A 636 -18.23 -16.86 -16.67
C PRO A 636 -18.02 -16.18 -15.30
N SER A 637 -19.05 -16.16 -14.43
CA SER A 637 -18.96 -15.61 -13.07
C SER A 637 -18.05 -16.43 -12.15
N ALA A 638 -17.68 -17.67 -12.50
CA ALA A 638 -16.85 -18.55 -11.69
C ALA A 638 -15.48 -17.96 -11.36
N CYS A 639 -14.97 -17.02 -12.15
CA CYS A 639 -13.74 -16.29 -11.84
C CYS A 639 -13.81 -15.61 -10.46
N PHE A 640 -14.98 -15.14 -10.02
CA PHE A 640 -15.18 -14.49 -8.71
C PHE A 640 -15.17 -15.45 -7.52
N LEU A 641 -15.17 -16.77 -7.74
CA LEU A 641 -14.95 -17.74 -6.66
C LEU A 641 -13.49 -17.80 -6.21
N VAL A 642 -12.55 -17.53 -7.12
CA VAL A 642 -11.10 -17.52 -6.83
C VAL A 642 -10.76 -16.54 -5.69
N PRO A 643 -11.13 -15.23 -5.77
CA PRO A 643 -10.87 -14.31 -4.68
C PRO A 643 -11.65 -14.67 -3.41
N MET A 644 -12.89 -15.18 -3.52
CA MET A 644 -13.68 -15.60 -2.36
C MET A 644 -12.97 -16.72 -1.57
N LEU A 645 -12.54 -17.78 -2.25
CA LEU A 645 -11.78 -18.88 -1.65
C LEU A 645 -10.45 -18.39 -1.07
N GLY A 646 -9.80 -17.44 -1.75
CA GLY A 646 -8.61 -16.75 -1.23
C GLY A 646 -8.87 -16.10 0.13
N TYR A 647 -9.94 -15.31 0.27
CA TYR A 647 -10.27 -14.69 1.56
C TYR A 647 -10.69 -15.70 2.64
N VAL A 648 -11.39 -16.78 2.28
CA VAL A 648 -11.71 -17.86 3.23
C VAL A 648 -10.43 -18.48 3.79
N LEU A 649 -9.46 -18.77 2.92
CA LEU A 649 -8.16 -19.31 3.33
C LEU A 649 -7.38 -18.30 4.18
N SER A 650 -7.33 -17.03 3.77
CA SER A 650 -6.71 -15.95 4.54
C SER A 650 -7.33 -15.76 5.92
N PHE A 651 -8.65 -15.87 6.03
CA PHE A 651 -9.37 -15.81 7.30
C PHE A 651 -8.98 -16.97 8.22
N GLY A 652 -8.89 -18.19 7.67
CA GLY A 652 -8.42 -19.37 8.40
C GLY A 652 -6.98 -19.22 8.91
N LEU A 653 -6.07 -18.70 8.08
CA LEU A 653 -4.68 -18.43 8.46
C LEU A 653 -4.58 -17.34 9.53
N LEU A 654 -5.39 -16.28 9.41
CA LEU A 654 -5.43 -15.21 10.40
C LEU A 654 -5.94 -15.70 11.76
N ALA A 655 -6.83 -16.71 11.78
CA ALA A 655 -7.29 -17.34 13.01
C ALA A 655 -6.18 -18.13 13.73
N MET A 656 -5.15 -18.60 13.02
CA MET A 656 -3.99 -19.30 13.59
C MET A 656 -3.01 -18.38 14.31
N VAL A 657 -3.11 -17.05 14.11
CA VAL A 657 -2.28 -16.06 14.81
C VAL A 657 -2.77 -15.93 16.26
N LYS A 658 -2.11 -16.64 17.17
CA LYS A 658 -2.37 -16.55 18.62
C LYS A 658 -1.78 -15.25 19.19
N THR A 659 -2.57 -14.54 20.00
CA THR A 659 -2.16 -13.29 20.66
C THR A 659 -1.73 -13.47 22.11
N ARG A 660 -1.90 -14.68 22.68
CA ARG A 660 -1.34 -15.04 23.98
C ARG A 660 0.01 -15.71 23.78
N GLY A 661 1.00 -15.30 24.55
CA GLY A 661 2.29 -15.99 24.63
C GLY A 661 2.07 -17.46 25.02
N PRO A 662 3.00 -18.37 24.65
CA PRO A 662 2.98 -19.71 25.19
C PRO A 662 3.15 -19.60 26.71
N SER A 663 2.09 -19.91 27.44
CA SER A 663 2.15 -20.22 28.87
C SER A 663 2.98 -21.47 29.11
#